data_AF-A0A536QV67-F1
#
_entry.id   AF-A0A536QV67-F1
#
_cell.length_a   1.000
_cell.length_b   1.000
_cell.length_c   1.000
_cell.angle_alpha   90.00
_cell.angle_beta   90.00
_cell.angle_gamma   90.00
#
_symmetry.space_group_name_H-M   'P 1'
#
loop_
_entity.id
_entity.type
_entity.pdbx_description
1 polymer ?
#
loop_
_entity_poly.entity_id
_entity_poly.type
_entity_poly.pdbx_seq_one_letter_code
_entity_poly.pdbx_strand_id
1 'polypeptide(L)'
;MTTLRESTDAKLDRLLAFARAHPAAYERRVLLFALLGYAYLVGILLLIVALMVGLALFLYGWAQAGALAALFTGVWIALITLGFTVLNAFTFTAPAPKGVLLDRVDSPELISLIEELRLQLHSAAIDEVLLTWEPGAACQQRVRFGPFGPTRRYLLLGLPALIAATPVELRAILAHEIGHLSTTNGRATAWVNGVRETWLRLLLALHEKRSLTTGLFARIFGWYMSPFQRYSFALARQQETSADQAAAEICGAPNLADALVRLAMLGRAIGRDVGLTVGMASFEGLAPAARTRELVRSQQDLAVSRRDLNAVLADDLDMDDAHPPLGARLASLGTEPRVPAPATTTAAGLYLGRRLDELCARVDELWRAESPLAKLVANSGTTIRQEIATATEELARLETSAIAQSNIEDLRRRAKLTEWLRGANAALPIYDALAARDDPAGLAGAGRIRLATGDSSGLDLIDRAIALDRSTGALAASEARDFLVAEGRTEDAAKYGEILREEGAEAAATYAVRAQIRSDDEIAAHDLAPDVVAAIAETLSRVKPVARAYLVRKVIPESPGPGPLFLALVYRTSWFIGTDQADANTLTARISEAITHLVPDVTVVVANGWAGTKKVEELAGAIVYRAAPTSWSRSVLPIWGRRAQTLVLVLAVPYVLMYGYLVMNLEPQLNKVAAPIVMAPLVVILVLLYWGRRADDARRRIAALAGVAGLIGMLTGAFITEGEWTFALIPLLALGLFRPPANAPRVRAALIVGVALLSGLGLRLFAHVVLVG
;
A
#
# COMPACT_ATOMS: atom_id res chain seq x y z
N MET A 1 -20.17 17.35 1.89
CA MET A 1 -19.85 15.90 1.81
C MET A 1 -21.12 15.04 1.82
N THR A 2 -22.11 15.35 2.66
CA THR A 2 -23.46 14.74 2.68
C THR A 2 -24.18 14.76 1.33
N THR A 3 -24.24 15.89 0.65
CA THR A 3 -24.90 16.01 -0.68
C THR A 3 -24.20 15.23 -1.79
N LEU A 4 -22.87 15.07 -1.72
CA LEU A 4 -22.10 14.24 -2.65
C LEU A 4 -22.36 12.75 -2.39
N ARG A 5 -22.49 12.34 -1.12
CA ARG A 5 -22.79 10.96 -0.70
C ARG A 5 -24.19 10.54 -1.15
N GLU A 6 -25.22 11.32 -0.80
CA GLU A 6 -26.62 11.09 -1.22
C GLU A 6 -26.79 11.00 -2.75
N SER A 7 -26.09 11.87 -3.51
CA SER A 7 -26.16 11.84 -4.97
C SER A 7 -25.45 10.63 -5.61
N THR A 8 -24.51 10.03 -4.88
CA THR A 8 -23.76 8.84 -5.30
C THR A 8 -24.58 7.58 -4.99
N ASP A 9 -25.24 7.56 -3.84
CA ASP A 9 -26.09 6.46 -3.37
C ASP A 9 -27.31 6.29 -4.29
N ALA A 10 -28.01 7.38 -4.62
CA ALA A 10 -29.15 7.33 -5.54
C ALA A 10 -28.78 6.87 -6.97
N LYS A 11 -27.54 7.08 -7.41
CA LYS A 11 -27.05 6.57 -8.70
C LYS A 11 -26.70 5.09 -8.62
N LEU A 12 -26.10 4.66 -7.51
CA LEU A 12 -25.79 3.25 -7.25
C LEU A 12 -27.08 2.42 -7.16
N ASP A 13 -28.11 2.92 -6.48
CA ASP A 13 -29.40 2.23 -6.35
C ASP A 13 -30.08 2.01 -7.71
N ARG A 14 -30.00 3.01 -8.61
CA ARG A 14 -30.49 2.85 -9.99
C ARG A 14 -29.70 1.80 -10.77
N LEU A 15 -28.38 1.74 -10.59
CA LEU A 15 -27.53 0.73 -11.23
C LEU A 15 -27.86 -0.67 -10.69
N LEU A 16 -28.02 -0.80 -9.38
CA LEU A 16 -28.40 -2.05 -8.72
C LEU A 16 -29.80 -2.52 -9.19
N ALA A 17 -30.78 -1.61 -9.26
CA ALA A 17 -32.11 -1.90 -9.76
C ALA A 17 -32.08 -2.37 -11.23
N PHE A 18 -31.29 -1.70 -12.08
CA PHE A 18 -31.12 -2.09 -13.47
C PHE A 18 -30.40 -3.45 -13.61
N ALA A 19 -29.34 -3.68 -12.82
CA ALA A 19 -28.61 -4.95 -12.82
C ALA A 19 -29.50 -6.13 -12.40
N ARG A 20 -30.41 -5.92 -11.44
CA ARG A 20 -31.42 -6.92 -11.03
C ARG A 20 -32.45 -7.19 -12.12
N ALA A 21 -32.95 -6.14 -12.77
CA ALA A 21 -33.96 -6.28 -13.83
C ALA A 21 -33.40 -6.92 -15.12
N HIS A 22 -32.13 -6.65 -15.45
CA HIS A 22 -31.51 -7.06 -16.71
C HIS A 22 -30.08 -7.61 -16.52
N PRO A 23 -29.91 -8.77 -15.85
CA PRO A 23 -28.61 -9.33 -15.46
C PRO A 23 -27.66 -9.50 -16.65
N ALA A 24 -28.08 -10.24 -17.69
CA ALA A 24 -27.23 -10.53 -18.85
C ALA A 24 -26.88 -9.28 -19.66
N ALA A 25 -27.79 -8.31 -19.74
CA ALA A 25 -27.50 -7.05 -20.45
C ALA A 25 -26.53 -6.19 -19.66
N TYR A 26 -26.63 -6.19 -18.33
CA TYR A 26 -25.72 -5.48 -17.44
C TYR A 26 -24.32 -6.09 -17.48
N GLU A 27 -24.19 -7.42 -17.39
CA GLU A 27 -22.92 -8.13 -17.53
C GLU A 27 -22.22 -7.77 -18.84
N ARG A 28 -22.94 -7.81 -19.98
CA ARG A 28 -22.41 -7.39 -21.29
C ARG A 28 -21.93 -5.94 -21.29
N ARG A 29 -22.65 -5.02 -20.63
CA ARG A 29 -22.23 -3.60 -20.53
C ARG A 29 -20.92 -3.48 -19.74
N VAL A 30 -20.79 -4.16 -18.61
CA VAL A 30 -19.57 -4.12 -17.81
C VAL A 30 -18.40 -4.77 -18.56
N LEU A 31 -18.63 -5.86 -19.29
CA LEU A 31 -17.65 -6.49 -20.16
C LEU A 31 -17.15 -5.58 -21.27
N LEU A 32 -18.07 -4.93 -21.98
CA LEU A 32 -17.72 -3.94 -23.02
C LEU A 32 -16.93 -2.77 -22.42
N PHE A 33 -17.28 -2.35 -21.21
CA PHE A 33 -16.54 -1.30 -20.51
C PHE A 33 -15.12 -1.76 -20.11
N ALA A 34 -14.98 -3.00 -19.61
CA ALA A 34 -13.66 -3.60 -19.34
C ALA A 34 -12.80 -3.70 -20.62
N LEU A 35 -13.41 -4.12 -21.74
CA LEU A 35 -12.75 -4.17 -23.05
C LEU A 35 -12.38 -2.77 -23.56
N LEU A 36 -13.20 -1.74 -23.29
CA LEU A 36 -12.90 -0.35 -23.64
C LEU A 36 -11.60 0.14 -22.98
N GLY A 37 -11.33 -0.26 -21.73
CA GLY A 37 -10.07 0.04 -21.05
C GLY A 37 -8.84 -0.50 -21.79
N TYR A 38 -8.93 -1.74 -22.30
CA TYR A 38 -7.87 -2.33 -23.12
C TYR A 38 -7.79 -1.73 -24.52
N ALA A 39 -8.93 -1.50 -25.18
CA ALA A 39 -8.99 -0.83 -26.48
C ALA A 39 -8.36 0.56 -26.43
N TYR A 40 -8.55 1.27 -25.31
CA TYR A 40 -7.93 2.56 -25.07
C TYR A 40 -6.40 2.46 -24.93
N LEU A 41 -5.87 1.49 -24.18
CA LEU A 41 -4.43 1.27 -24.12
C LEU A 41 -3.84 0.90 -25.49
N VAL A 42 -4.55 0.09 -26.28
CA VAL A 42 -4.14 -0.27 -27.65
C VAL A 42 -4.16 0.98 -28.52
N GLY A 43 -5.18 1.83 -28.40
CA GLY A 43 -5.27 3.12 -29.08
C GLY A 43 -4.10 4.04 -28.77
N ILE A 44 -3.67 4.15 -27.50
CA ILE A 44 -2.46 4.89 -27.12
C ILE A 44 -1.22 4.29 -27.76
N LEU A 45 -1.08 2.96 -27.74
CA LEU A 45 0.08 2.29 -28.35
C LEU A 45 0.14 2.55 -29.86
N LEU A 46 -1.00 2.44 -30.56
CA LEU A 46 -1.12 2.76 -31.98
C LEU A 46 -0.80 4.23 -32.26
N LEU A 47 -1.25 5.15 -31.41
CA LEU A 47 -0.92 6.58 -31.52
C LEU A 47 0.58 6.82 -31.36
N ILE A 48 1.23 6.18 -30.38
CA ILE A 48 2.69 6.28 -30.19
C ILE A 48 3.42 5.75 -31.43
N VAL A 49 3.00 4.61 -31.97
CA VAL A 49 3.58 4.04 -33.20
C VAL A 49 3.36 4.98 -34.38
N ALA A 50 2.16 5.55 -34.55
CA ALA A 50 1.86 6.49 -35.61
C ALA A 50 2.70 7.77 -35.49
N LEU A 51 2.91 8.28 -34.27
CA LEU A 51 3.81 9.42 -34.01
C LEU A 51 5.27 9.08 -34.33
N MET A 52 5.73 7.86 -33.99
CA MET A 52 7.07 7.39 -34.34
C MET A 52 7.25 7.29 -35.86
N VAL A 53 6.28 6.70 -36.57
CA VAL A 53 6.31 6.60 -38.04
C VAL A 53 6.23 7.98 -38.70
N GLY A 54 5.32 8.84 -38.25
CA GLY A 54 5.19 10.21 -38.76
C GLY A 54 6.46 11.03 -38.54
N LEU A 55 7.08 10.90 -37.38
CA LEU A 55 8.37 11.53 -37.08
C LEU A 55 9.49 10.95 -37.96
N ALA A 56 9.52 9.63 -38.20
CA ALA A 56 10.48 9.02 -39.10
C ALA A 56 10.38 9.57 -40.54
N LEU A 57 9.15 9.66 -41.07
CA LEU A 57 8.88 10.21 -42.39
C LEU A 57 9.24 11.70 -42.48
N PHE A 58 8.91 12.48 -41.45
CA PHE A 58 9.30 13.89 -41.35
C PHE A 58 10.81 14.05 -41.34
N LEU A 59 11.53 13.26 -40.54
CA LEU A 59 12.99 13.29 -40.46
C LEU A 59 13.65 12.85 -41.76
N TYR A 60 13.07 11.87 -42.45
CA TYR A 60 13.55 11.45 -43.77
C TYR A 60 13.50 12.62 -44.77
N GLY A 61 12.37 13.35 -44.82
CA GLY A 61 12.25 14.56 -45.65
C GLY A 61 13.17 15.69 -45.19
N TRP A 62 13.33 15.89 -43.88
CA TRP A 62 14.18 16.93 -43.28
C TRP A 62 15.68 16.68 -43.53
N ALA A 63 16.12 15.42 -43.50
CA ALA A 63 17.50 15.04 -43.79
C ALA A 63 17.90 15.34 -45.24
N GLN A 64 16.97 15.17 -46.19
CA GLN A 64 17.18 15.56 -47.60
C GLN A 64 17.41 17.07 -47.76
N ALA A 65 16.96 17.89 -46.80
CA ALA A 65 17.17 19.34 -46.78
C ALA A 65 18.47 19.79 -46.08
N GLY A 66 19.34 18.85 -45.66
CA GLY A 66 20.68 19.15 -45.13
C GLY A 66 20.73 19.68 -43.68
N ALA A 67 19.65 19.55 -42.91
CA ALA A 67 19.55 20.07 -41.54
C ALA A 67 19.77 19.00 -40.46
N LEU A 68 20.33 19.41 -39.30
CA LEU A 68 20.73 18.51 -38.20
C LEU A 68 19.53 17.85 -37.49
N ALA A 69 19.43 16.52 -37.54
CA ALA A 69 18.38 15.73 -36.92
C ALA A 69 18.52 15.55 -35.38
N ALA A 70 19.62 16.01 -34.79
CA ALA A 70 19.98 15.77 -33.39
C ALA A 70 18.94 16.27 -32.37
N LEU A 71 18.14 17.29 -32.72
CA LEU A 71 17.08 17.82 -31.87
C LEU A 71 15.93 16.81 -31.63
N PHE A 72 15.72 15.86 -32.55
CA PHE A 72 14.59 14.93 -32.51
C PHE A 72 14.92 13.60 -31.82
N THR A 73 16.19 13.33 -31.53
CA THR A 73 16.62 12.13 -30.78
C THR A 73 15.97 12.06 -29.39
N GLY A 74 15.81 13.21 -28.73
CA GLY A 74 15.10 13.29 -27.45
C GLY A 74 13.62 12.89 -27.55
N VAL A 75 12.95 13.25 -28.65
CA VAL A 75 11.55 12.90 -28.92
C VAL A 75 11.42 11.39 -29.17
N TRP A 76 12.34 10.80 -29.93
CA TRP A 76 12.39 9.34 -30.12
C TRP A 76 12.56 8.58 -28.81
N ILE A 77 13.50 9.00 -27.96
CA ILE A 77 13.72 8.36 -26.66
C ILE A 77 12.46 8.47 -25.79
N ALA A 78 11.80 9.64 -25.79
CA ALA A 78 10.55 9.84 -25.06
C ALA A 78 9.43 8.92 -25.56
N LEU A 79 9.22 8.84 -26.88
CA LEU A 79 8.20 7.98 -27.49
C LEU A 79 8.47 6.49 -27.26
N ILE A 80 9.73 6.04 -27.39
CA ILE A 80 10.13 4.66 -27.11
C ILE A 80 9.94 4.32 -25.63
N THR A 81 10.35 5.21 -24.72
CA THR A 81 10.20 4.99 -23.28
C THR A 81 8.72 4.95 -22.88
N LEU A 82 7.90 5.83 -23.46
CA LEU A 82 6.46 5.83 -23.26
C LEU A 82 5.80 4.56 -23.81
N GLY A 83 6.14 4.16 -25.04
CA GLY A 83 5.66 2.93 -25.67
C GLY A 83 6.05 1.68 -24.87
N PHE A 84 7.29 1.60 -24.40
CA PHE A 84 7.76 0.52 -23.54
C PHE A 84 7.03 0.50 -22.18
N THR A 85 6.71 1.67 -21.62
CA THR A 85 5.93 1.75 -20.38
C THR A 85 4.51 1.23 -20.57
N VAL A 86 3.84 1.63 -21.67
CA VAL A 86 2.51 1.13 -22.04
C VAL A 86 2.55 -0.38 -22.27
N LEU A 87 3.56 -0.89 -23.00
CA LEU A 87 3.73 -2.32 -23.26
C LEU A 87 3.98 -3.13 -21.97
N ASN A 88 4.75 -2.59 -21.03
CA ASN A 88 4.93 -3.21 -19.71
C ASN A 88 3.65 -3.18 -18.87
N ALA A 89 2.79 -2.18 -19.03
CA ALA A 89 1.48 -2.16 -18.38
C ALA A 89 0.58 -3.29 -18.93
N PHE A 90 0.64 -3.58 -20.23
CA PHE A 90 -0.07 -4.72 -20.83
C PHE A 90 0.40 -6.08 -20.32
N THR A 91 1.70 -6.21 -20.07
CA THR A 91 2.31 -7.48 -19.61
C THR A 91 2.45 -7.56 -18.09
N PHE A 92 1.94 -6.54 -17.38
CA PHE A 92 1.97 -6.49 -15.93
C PHE A 92 1.29 -7.72 -15.36
N THR A 93 2.02 -8.41 -14.48
CA THR A 93 1.49 -9.57 -13.75
C THR A 93 1.54 -9.21 -12.29
N ALA A 94 0.38 -9.20 -11.64
CA ALA A 94 0.28 -8.97 -10.21
C ALA A 94 1.16 -9.98 -9.42
N PRO A 95 1.76 -9.56 -8.28
CA PRO A 95 2.44 -10.50 -7.41
C PRO A 95 1.45 -11.57 -6.93
N ALA A 96 1.94 -12.80 -6.74
CA ALA A 96 1.12 -13.87 -6.18
C ALA A 96 0.66 -13.51 -4.76
N PRO A 97 -0.53 -13.94 -4.33
CA PRO A 97 -0.94 -13.80 -2.94
C PRO A 97 0.06 -14.50 -2.02
N LYS A 98 0.24 -13.96 -0.82
CA LYS A 98 1.10 -14.56 0.20
C LYS A 98 0.24 -15.45 1.09
N GLY A 99 0.76 -16.60 1.44
CA GLY A 99 0.10 -17.55 2.34
C GLY A 99 0.93 -18.82 2.51
N VAL A 100 0.56 -19.63 3.49
CA VAL A 100 1.16 -20.94 3.71
C VAL A 100 0.51 -21.94 2.76
N LEU A 101 1.26 -22.45 1.79
CA LEU A 101 0.75 -23.45 0.85
C LEU A 101 0.27 -24.69 1.61
N LEU A 102 -0.95 -25.11 1.33
CA LEU A 102 -1.53 -26.36 1.83
C LEU A 102 -1.47 -27.40 0.72
N ASP A 103 -0.56 -28.36 0.86
CA ASP A 103 -0.43 -29.46 -0.09
C ASP A 103 -1.57 -30.48 0.11
N ARG A 104 -1.89 -31.27 -0.92
CA ARG A 104 -2.82 -32.40 -0.83
C ARG A 104 -2.39 -33.43 0.20
N VAL A 105 -1.09 -33.56 0.43
CA VAL A 105 -0.54 -34.43 1.48
C VAL A 105 -0.85 -33.89 2.88
N ASP A 106 -1.00 -32.57 3.01
CA ASP A 106 -1.14 -31.92 4.31
C ASP A 106 -2.56 -32.10 4.88
N SER A 107 -3.58 -32.06 4.02
CA SER A 107 -5.01 -32.18 4.39
C SER A 107 -5.84 -32.82 3.26
N PRO A 108 -5.77 -34.15 3.07
CA PRO A 108 -6.42 -34.82 1.94
C PRO A 108 -7.96 -34.74 1.99
N GLU A 109 -8.57 -34.71 3.19
CA GLU A 109 -10.02 -34.58 3.37
C GLU A 109 -10.51 -33.20 2.96
N LEU A 110 -9.75 -32.14 3.24
CA LEU A 110 -10.10 -30.78 2.85
C LEU A 110 -9.97 -30.57 1.35
N ILE A 111 -8.90 -31.09 0.75
CA ILE A 111 -8.75 -31.03 -0.71
C ILE A 111 -9.85 -31.85 -1.41
N SER A 112 -10.24 -33.00 -0.84
CA SER A 112 -11.38 -33.77 -1.36
C SER A 112 -12.69 -32.98 -1.29
N LEU A 113 -12.95 -32.28 -0.18
CA LEU A 113 -14.12 -31.40 -0.03
C LEU A 113 -14.11 -30.27 -1.07
N ILE A 114 -12.97 -29.63 -1.29
CA ILE A 114 -12.81 -28.55 -2.29
C ILE A 114 -13.09 -29.09 -3.70
N GLU A 115 -12.57 -30.27 -4.05
CA GLU A 115 -12.82 -30.90 -5.34
C GLU A 115 -14.28 -31.32 -5.52
N GLU A 116 -14.93 -31.83 -4.46
CA GLU A 116 -16.35 -32.16 -4.46
C GLU A 116 -17.21 -30.92 -4.77
N LEU A 117 -16.97 -29.82 -4.04
CA LEU A 117 -17.67 -28.56 -4.22
C LEU A 117 -17.40 -27.96 -5.61
N ARG A 118 -16.16 -28.05 -6.11
CA ARG A 118 -15.81 -27.63 -7.47
C ARG A 118 -16.65 -28.36 -8.52
N LEU A 119 -16.83 -29.67 -8.37
CA LEU A 119 -17.61 -30.49 -9.30
C LEU A 119 -19.11 -30.15 -9.21
N GLN A 120 -19.66 -29.99 -8.00
CA GLN A 120 -21.07 -29.61 -7.78
C GLN A 120 -21.39 -28.23 -8.33
N LEU A 121 -20.48 -27.26 -8.18
CA LEU A 121 -20.66 -25.88 -8.63
C LEU A 121 -20.26 -25.64 -10.09
N HIS A 122 -19.84 -26.69 -10.81
CA HIS A 122 -19.30 -26.60 -12.17
C HIS A 122 -18.23 -25.49 -12.30
N SER A 123 -17.32 -25.46 -11.32
CA SER A 123 -16.33 -24.41 -11.14
C SER A 123 -15.00 -24.75 -11.80
N ALA A 124 -14.22 -23.71 -12.12
CA ALA A 124 -12.89 -23.87 -12.68
C ALA A 124 -11.93 -24.54 -11.67
N ALA A 125 -10.91 -25.23 -12.17
CA ALA A 125 -9.88 -25.84 -11.33
C ALA A 125 -9.14 -24.79 -10.49
N ILE A 126 -9.01 -25.07 -9.20
CA ILE A 126 -8.21 -24.30 -8.25
C ILE A 126 -6.78 -24.84 -8.34
N ASP A 127 -5.81 -23.96 -8.58
CA ASP A 127 -4.43 -24.37 -8.79
C ASP A 127 -3.65 -24.48 -7.48
N GLU A 128 -3.92 -23.59 -6.52
CA GLU A 128 -3.24 -23.56 -5.21
C GLU A 128 -4.22 -23.18 -4.08
N VAL A 129 -4.07 -23.83 -2.93
CA VAL A 129 -4.79 -23.50 -1.69
C VAL A 129 -3.78 -22.93 -0.68
N LEU A 130 -4.02 -21.70 -0.22
CA LEU A 130 -3.10 -20.99 0.67
C LEU A 130 -3.80 -20.68 1.99
N LEU A 131 -3.20 -21.06 3.11
CA LEU A 131 -3.64 -20.62 4.43
C LEU A 131 -3.17 -19.18 4.69
N THR A 132 -4.10 -18.31 5.08
CA THR A 132 -3.84 -16.89 5.35
C THR A 132 -4.24 -16.52 6.78
N TRP A 133 -3.85 -15.32 7.21
CA TRP A 133 -4.21 -14.77 8.52
C TRP A 133 -5.52 -13.97 8.50
N GLU A 134 -6.19 -13.89 7.34
CA GLU A 134 -7.46 -13.18 7.20
C GLU A 134 -8.60 -13.97 7.88
N PRO A 135 -9.65 -13.29 8.38
CA PRO A 135 -10.72 -13.96 9.12
C PRO A 135 -11.72 -14.75 8.27
N GLY A 136 -11.62 -14.71 6.94
CA GLY A 136 -12.55 -15.35 6.00
C GLY A 136 -11.84 -16.25 4.98
N ALA A 137 -12.53 -16.56 3.89
CA ALA A 137 -11.94 -17.23 2.72
C ALA A 137 -12.16 -16.36 1.49
N ALA A 138 -11.33 -16.52 0.46
CA ALA A 138 -11.44 -15.76 -0.78
C ALA A 138 -10.90 -16.55 -1.97
N CYS A 139 -11.60 -16.51 -3.10
CA CYS A 139 -11.07 -16.99 -4.37
C CYS A 139 -10.42 -15.86 -5.18
N GLN A 140 -9.12 -15.97 -5.46
CA GLN A 140 -8.38 -14.99 -6.26
C GLN A 140 -7.94 -15.54 -7.62
N GLN A 141 -8.16 -14.77 -8.68
CA GLN A 141 -7.69 -15.07 -10.03
C GLN A 141 -6.52 -14.18 -10.43
N ARG A 142 -5.46 -14.79 -10.95
CA ARG A 142 -4.25 -14.11 -11.41
C ARG A 142 -4.01 -14.42 -12.88
N VAL A 143 -4.29 -13.45 -13.74
CA VAL A 143 -3.99 -13.55 -15.17
C VAL A 143 -2.51 -13.21 -15.39
N ARG A 144 -1.75 -14.12 -16.02
CA ARG A 144 -0.33 -13.90 -16.34
C ARG A 144 -0.20 -13.34 -17.75
N PHE A 145 0.72 -12.42 -17.97
CA PHE A 145 1.03 -11.85 -19.30
C PHE A 145 -0.12 -11.08 -19.97
N GLY A 146 -0.93 -10.35 -19.19
CA GLY A 146 -2.01 -9.50 -19.71
C GLY A 146 -3.38 -10.20 -19.76
N PRO A 147 -4.43 -9.54 -20.28
CA PRO A 147 -5.83 -9.94 -20.11
C PRO A 147 -6.24 -11.31 -20.67
N PHE A 148 -5.49 -11.84 -21.64
CA PHE A 148 -5.82 -13.08 -22.34
C PHE A 148 -4.87 -14.24 -22.02
N GLY A 149 -3.92 -14.02 -21.10
CA GLY A 149 -2.96 -15.06 -20.76
C GLY A 149 -3.50 -16.09 -19.76
N PRO A 150 -2.68 -17.10 -19.43
CA PRO A 150 -3.11 -18.17 -18.54
C PRO A 150 -3.45 -17.63 -17.16
N THR A 151 -4.62 -18.04 -16.65
CA THR A 151 -5.13 -17.62 -15.34
C THR A 151 -4.79 -18.70 -14.30
N ARG A 152 -4.06 -18.31 -13.26
CA ARG A 152 -3.84 -19.10 -12.05
C ARG A 152 -4.91 -18.73 -11.01
N ARG A 153 -5.50 -19.73 -10.35
CA ARG A 153 -6.58 -19.56 -9.36
C ARG A 153 -6.10 -20.02 -7.98
N TYR A 154 -6.26 -19.15 -7.01
CA TYR A 154 -5.84 -19.35 -5.63
C TYR A 154 -7.09 -19.38 -4.75
N LEU A 155 -7.21 -20.38 -3.89
CA LEU A 155 -8.14 -20.35 -2.77
C LEU A 155 -7.36 -19.89 -1.54
N LEU A 156 -7.64 -18.66 -1.10
CA LEU A 156 -7.12 -18.10 0.13
C LEU A 156 -8.05 -18.53 1.25
N LEU A 157 -7.51 -19.25 2.21
CA LEU A 157 -8.28 -19.87 3.27
C LEU A 157 -7.78 -19.35 4.61
N GLY A 158 -8.55 -18.45 5.21
CA GLY A 158 -8.22 -17.85 6.49
C GLY A 158 -8.16 -18.90 7.58
N LEU A 159 -7.00 -19.06 8.20
CA LEU A 159 -6.84 -19.99 9.31
C LEU A 159 -7.75 -19.66 10.51
N PRO A 160 -7.99 -18.38 10.88
CA PRO A 160 -9.02 -18.02 11.84
C PRO A 160 -10.41 -18.59 11.51
N ALA A 161 -10.84 -18.55 10.25
CA ALA A 161 -12.13 -19.10 9.83
C ALA A 161 -12.22 -20.60 10.13
N LEU A 162 -11.15 -21.36 9.86
CA LEU A 162 -11.10 -22.80 10.13
C LEU A 162 -11.18 -23.11 11.63
N ILE A 163 -10.51 -22.29 12.44
CA ILE A 163 -10.47 -22.47 13.90
C ILE A 163 -11.85 -22.20 14.51
N ALA A 164 -12.58 -21.21 14.00
CA ALA A 164 -13.88 -20.82 14.52
C ALA A 164 -15.04 -21.69 13.99
N ALA A 165 -15.04 -22.01 12.69
CA ALA A 165 -16.14 -22.70 12.03
C ALA A 165 -16.20 -24.19 12.34
N THR A 166 -17.41 -24.74 12.31
CA THR A 166 -17.67 -26.19 12.21
C THR A 166 -17.39 -26.69 10.79
N PRO A 167 -17.23 -28.01 10.57
CA PRO A 167 -17.07 -28.57 9.22
C PRO A 167 -18.21 -28.22 8.26
N VAL A 168 -19.45 -28.16 8.77
CA VAL A 168 -20.64 -27.84 7.97
C VAL A 168 -20.63 -26.37 7.56
N GLU A 169 -20.29 -25.47 8.48
CA GLU A 169 -20.14 -24.05 8.18
C GLU A 169 -18.96 -23.81 7.22
N LEU A 170 -17.81 -24.49 7.39
CA LEU A 170 -16.69 -24.39 6.44
C LEU A 170 -17.11 -24.84 5.05
N ARG A 171 -17.89 -25.92 4.93
CA ARG A 171 -18.42 -26.35 3.63
C ARG A 171 -19.29 -25.26 2.99
N ALA A 172 -20.14 -24.57 3.76
CA ALA A 172 -20.95 -23.45 3.26
C ALA A 172 -20.09 -22.26 2.82
N ILE A 173 -19.06 -21.91 3.59
CA ILE A 173 -18.08 -20.85 3.25
C ILE A 173 -17.37 -21.20 1.94
N LEU A 174 -16.85 -22.42 1.82
CA LEU A 174 -16.17 -22.88 0.60
C LEU A 174 -17.13 -22.94 -0.59
N ALA A 175 -18.39 -23.35 -0.39
CA ALA A 175 -19.38 -23.38 -1.45
C ALA A 175 -19.66 -21.97 -1.99
N HIS A 176 -19.76 -20.97 -1.12
CA HIS A 176 -19.91 -19.56 -1.50
C HIS A 176 -18.68 -19.09 -2.30
N GLU A 177 -17.47 -19.28 -1.74
CA GLU A 177 -16.23 -18.81 -2.38
C GLU A 177 -15.95 -19.48 -3.73
N ILE A 178 -16.18 -20.80 -3.83
CA ILE A 178 -16.02 -21.55 -5.09
C ILE A 178 -17.15 -21.18 -6.07
N GLY A 179 -18.30 -20.75 -5.56
CA GLY A 179 -19.41 -20.21 -6.33
C GLY A 179 -19.02 -18.99 -7.17
N HIS A 180 -18.13 -18.12 -6.66
CA HIS A 180 -17.57 -17.00 -7.45
C HIS A 180 -16.77 -17.46 -8.68
N LEU A 181 -16.23 -18.68 -8.64
CA LEU A 181 -15.46 -19.29 -9.74
C LEU A 181 -16.34 -20.15 -10.68
N SER A 182 -17.64 -20.29 -10.38
CA SER A 182 -18.57 -21.11 -11.16
C SER A 182 -18.67 -20.63 -12.61
N THR A 183 -18.65 -21.59 -13.55
CA THR A 183 -18.72 -21.29 -14.98
C THR A 183 -20.14 -21.09 -15.49
N THR A 184 -21.15 -21.49 -14.71
CA THR A 184 -22.57 -21.44 -15.06
C THR A 184 -23.11 -20.00 -15.15
N ASN A 185 -22.54 -19.07 -14.37
CA ASN A 185 -22.86 -17.63 -14.38
C ASN A 185 -21.77 -16.75 -15.03
N GLY A 186 -20.99 -17.34 -15.95
CA GLY A 186 -20.18 -16.59 -16.93
C GLY A 186 -18.69 -16.50 -16.61
N ARG A 187 -17.87 -17.22 -17.40
CA ARG A 187 -16.40 -17.04 -17.48
C ARG A 187 -16.01 -15.57 -17.71
N ALA A 188 -16.91 -14.81 -18.33
CA ALA A 188 -16.76 -13.40 -18.62
C ALA A 188 -16.81 -12.54 -17.35
N THR A 189 -17.71 -12.83 -16.41
CA THR A 189 -17.81 -12.15 -15.11
C THR A 189 -16.57 -12.36 -14.24
N ALA A 190 -16.08 -13.61 -14.18
CA ALA A 190 -14.83 -13.93 -13.50
C ALA A 190 -13.62 -13.17 -14.11
N TRP A 191 -13.59 -13.07 -15.44
CA TRP A 191 -12.60 -12.26 -16.16
C TRP A 191 -12.69 -10.77 -15.81
N VAL A 192 -13.89 -10.18 -15.74
CA VAL A 192 -14.07 -8.76 -15.31
C VAL A 192 -13.49 -8.53 -13.93
N ASN A 193 -13.68 -9.44 -12.98
CA ASN A 193 -13.11 -9.33 -11.64
C ASN A 193 -11.57 -9.40 -11.66
N GLY A 194 -11.00 -10.31 -12.44
CA GLY A 194 -9.55 -10.36 -12.66
C GLY A 194 -8.99 -9.08 -13.30
N VAL A 195 -9.73 -8.49 -14.22
CA VAL A 195 -9.40 -7.20 -14.85
C VAL A 195 -9.45 -6.08 -13.82
N ARG A 196 -10.51 -5.99 -13.00
CA ARG A 196 -10.64 -5.02 -11.89
C ARG A 196 -9.44 -5.07 -10.95
N GLU A 197 -9.09 -6.27 -10.50
CA GLU A 197 -7.96 -6.49 -9.60
C GLU A 197 -6.62 -6.07 -10.24
N THR A 198 -6.42 -6.42 -11.51
CA THR A 198 -5.21 -6.06 -12.26
C THR A 198 -5.08 -4.54 -12.39
N TRP A 199 -6.17 -3.83 -12.69
CA TRP A 199 -6.16 -2.38 -12.80
C TRP A 199 -5.93 -1.68 -11.46
N LEU A 200 -6.54 -2.17 -10.37
CA LEU A 200 -6.32 -1.65 -9.02
C LEU A 200 -4.84 -1.78 -8.63
N ARG A 201 -4.24 -2.97 -8.82
CA ARG A 201 -2.83 -3.20 -8.54
C ARG A 201 -1.89 -2.40 -9.44
N LEU A 202 -2.24 -2.22 -10.71
CA LEU A 202 -1.48 -1.36 -11.60
C LEU A 202 -1.53 0.10 -11.13
N LEU A 203 -2.70 0.59 -10.69
CA LEU A 203 -2.84 1.94 -10.15
C LEU A 203 -1.99 2.13 -8.88
N LEU A 204 -2.02 1.17 -7.95
CA LEU A 204 -1.18 1.17 -6.75
C LEU A 204 0.31 1.16 -7.11
N ALA A 205 0.74 0.28 -8.01
CA ALA A 205 2.13 0.21 -8.46
C ALA A 205 2.60 1.46 -9.22
N LEU A 206 1.71 2.13 -9.95
CA LEU A 206 1.98 3.42 -10.60
C LEU A 206 2.05 4.56 -9.58
N HIS A 207 1.21 4.51 -8.54
CA HIS A 207 1.21 5.47 -7.45
C HIS A 207 2.50 5.39 -6.62
N GLU A 208 3.03 4.18 -6.41
CA GLU A 208 4.30 3.96 -5.72
C GLU A 208 5.51 4.50 -6.51
N LYS A 209 5.48 4.49 -7.85
CA LYS A 209 6.63 4.83 -8.72
C LYS A 209 6.74 6.30 -9.16
N ARG A 210 5.73 7.14 -8.88
CA ARG A 210 5.60 8.59 -9.20
C ARG A 210 6.56 9.19 -10.25
N SER A 211 6.50 8.73 -11.51
CA SER A 211 7.19 9.34 -12.65
C SER A 211 6.39 10.49 -13.30
N LEU A 212 7.01 11.29 -14.18
CA LEU A 212 6.29 12.31 -14.98
C LEU A 212 5.14 11.70 -15.81
N THR A 213 5.29 10.45 -16.22
CA THR A 213 4.22 9.68 -16.88
C THR A 213 3.07 9.33 -15.92
N THR A 214 3.32 9.20 -14.61
CA THR A 214 2.28 8.92 -13.60
C THR A 214 1.20 10.02 -13.55
N GLY A 215 1.54 11.30 -13.77
CA GLY A 215 0.53 12.37 -13.78
C GLY A 215 -0.46 12.26 -14.95
N LEU A 216 0.06 11.97 -16.14
CA LEU A 216 -0.75 11.71 -17.34
C LEU A 216 -1.59 10.44 -17.16
N PHE A 217 -0.98 9.35 -16.67
CA PHE A 217 -1.70 8.12 -16.38
C PHE A 217 -2.74 8.32 -15.28
N ALA A 218 -2.49 9.06 -14.20
CA ALA A 218 -3.46 9.28 -13.14
C ALA A 218 -4.73 9.99 -13.65
N ARG A 219 -4.58 10.99 -14.54
CA ARG A 219 -5.72 11.69 -15.14
C ARG A 219 -6.50 10.79 -16.11
N ILE A 220 -5.78 9.99 -16.87
CA ILE A 220 -6.33 8.99 -17.80
C ILE A 220 -7.05 7.86 -17.03
N PHE A 221 -6.44 7.35 -15.96
CA PHE A 221 -7.03 6.30 -15.16
C PHE A 221 -8.22 6.83 -14.36
N GLY A 222 -8.20 8.09 -13.91
CA GLY A 222 -9.32 8.70 -13.20
C GLY A 222 -10.63 8.71 -14.00
N TRP A 223 -10.60 9.02 -15.30
CA TRP A 223 -11.82 9.04 -16.12
C TRP A 223 -12.40 7.65 -16.38
N TYR A 224 -11.55 6.63 -16.49
CA TYR A 224 -11.97 5.25 -16.76
C TYR A 224 -12.29 4.46 -15.47
N MET A 225 -11.41 4.51 -14.47
CA MET A 225 -11.50 3.70 -13.25
C MET A 225 -12.69 4.08 -12.39
N SER A 226 -12.98 5.37 -12.23
CA SER A 226 -14.11 5.81 -11.38
C SER A 226 -15.46 5.25 -11.85
N PRO A 227 -15.86 5.37 -13.14
CA PRO A 227 -17.06 4.70 -13.62
C PRO A 227 -16.92 3.18 -13.65
N PHE A 228 -15.77 2.61 -14.05
CA PHE A 228 -15.61 1.16 -14.11
C PHE A 228 -15.78 0.50 -12.74
N GLN A 229 -15.23 1.11 -11.68
CA GLN A 229 -15.43 0.65 -10.30
C GLN A 229 -16.91 0.66 -9.92
N ARG A 230 -17.65 1.75 -10.19
CA ARG A 230 -19.10 1.80 -9.91
C ARG A 230 -19.89 0.71 -10.64
N TYR A 231 -19.63 0.53 -11.94
CA TYR A 231 -20.34 -0.47 -12.75
C TYR A 231 -20.00 -1.90 -12.32
N SER A 232 -18.71 -2.19 -12.11
CA SER A 232 -18.24 -3.51 -11.67
C SER A 232 -18.61 -3.83 -10.22
N PHE A 233 -18.79 -2.83 -9.37
CA PHE A 233 -19.28 -3.01 -8.00
C PHE A 233 -20.72 -3.53 -7.97
N ALA A 234 -21.63 -2.93 -8.75
CA ALA A 234 -23.01 -3.43 -8.84
C ALA A 234 -23.10 -4.84 -9.44
N LEU A 235 -22.18 -5.20 -10.35
CA LEU A 235 -22.04 -6.57 -10.85
C LEU A 235 -21.56 -7.52 -9.75
N ALA A 236 -20.55 -7.12 -8.95
CA ALA A 236 -20.07 -7.91 -7.82
C ALA A 236 -21.17 -8.15 -6.77
N ARG A 237 -21.96 -7.13 -6.41
CA ARG A 237 -23.13 -7.27 -5.52
C ARG A 237 -24.14 -8.32 -6.01
N GLN A 238 -24.34 -8.45 -7.31
CA GLN A 238 -25.19 -9.51 -7.87
C GLN A 238 -24.56 -10.89 -7.75
N GLN A 239 -23.24 -10.99 -7.94
CA GLN A 239 -22.50 -12.24 -7.78
C GLN A 239 -22.54 -12.75 -6.34
N GLU A 240 -22.50 -11.87 -5.35
CA GLU A 240 -22.67 -12.22 -3.93
C GLU A 240 -24.00 -12.93 -3.68
N THR A 241 -25.11 -12.38 -4.18
CA THR A 241 -26.43 -13.01 -4.04
C THR A 241 -26.48 -14.37 -4.73
N SER A 242 -25.90 -14.50 -5.93
CA SER A 242 -25.85 -15.78 -6.64
C SER A 242 -24.96 -16.82 -5.95
N ALA A 243 -23.85 -16.40 -5.35
CA ALA A 243 -22.97 -17.28 -4.58
C ALA A 243 -23.64 -17.76 -3.29
N ASP A 244 -24.37 -16.89 -2.60
CA ASP A 244 -25.20 -17.24 -1.44
C ASP A 244 -26.29 -18.26 -1.80
N GLN A 245 -26.99 -18.05 -2.90
CA GLN A 245 -28.01 -19.00 -3.38
C GLN A 245 -27.40 -20.37 -3.68
N ALA A 246 -26.29 -20.42 -4.43
CA ALA A 246 -25.62 -21.68 -4.75
C ALA A 246 -25.10 -22.41 -3.49
N ALA A 247 -24.54 -21.66 -2.53
CA ALA A 247 -24.09 -22.23 -1.27
C ALA A 247 -25.26 -22.75 -0.41
N ALA A 248 -26.40 -22.04 -0.40
CA ALA A 248 -27.61 -22.45 0.28
C ALA A 248 -28.27 -23.69 -0.36
N GLU A 249 -28.22 -23.82 -1.68
CA GLU A 249 -28.69 -25.01 -2.40
C GLU A 249 -27.87 -26.26 -2.06
N ILE A 250 -26.55 -26.12 -1.91
CA ILE A 250 -25.65 -27.24 -1.60
C ILE A 250 -25.65 -27.58 -0.11
N CYS A 251 -25.64 -26.58 0.77
CA CYS A 251 -25.39 -26.75 2.19
C CYS A 251 -26.63 -26.54 3.06
N GLY A 252 -27.71 -25.98 2.51
CA GLY A 252 -28.89 -25.54 3.24
C GLY A 252 -28.75 -24.10 3.74
N ALA A 253 -29.82 -23.30 3.59
CA ALA A 253 -29.88 -21.91 4.03
C ALA A 253 -29.54 -21.70 5.54
N PRO A 254 -29.95 -22.57 6.48
CA PRO A 254 -29.58 -22.42 7.89
C PRO A 254 -28.08 -22.57 8.16
N ASN A 255 -27.40 -23.46 7.42
CA ASN A 255 -25.97 -23.70 7.59
C ASN A 255 -25.13 -22.57 7.01
N LEU A 256 -25.56 -22.01 5.87
CA LEU A 256 -24.94 -20.80 5.32
C LEU A 256 -25.16 -19.60 6.24
N ALA A 257 -26.37 -19.41 6.76
CA ALA A 257 -26.66 -18.33 7.70
C ALA A 257 -25.76 -18.38 8.94
N ASP A 258 -25.62 -19.56 9.57
CA ASP A 258 -24.73 -19.74 10.71
C ASP A 258 -23.27 -19.44 10.36
N ALA A 259 -22.81 -19.87 9.19
CA ALA A 259 -21.47 -19.59 8.71
C ALA A 259 -21.21 -18.08 8.51
N LEU A 260 -22.16 -17.37 7.88
CA LEU A 260 -22.09 -15.93 7.66
C LEU A 260 -22.07 -15.15 8.99
N VAL A 261 -22.97 -15.51 9.92
CA VAL A 261 -22.99 -14.90 11.25
C VAL A 261 -21.68 -15.14 11.98
N ARG A 262 -21.16 -16.38 11.97
CA ARG A 262 -19.92 -16.71 12.66
C ARG A 262 -18.73 -15.94 12.10
N LEU A 263 -18.58 -15.84 10.78
CA LEU A 263 -17.50 -15.08 10.16
C LEU A 263 -17.59 -13.59 10.48
N ALA A 264 -18.79 -13.02 10.46
CA ALA A 264 -18.99 -11.60 10.74
C ALA A 264 -18.71 -11.27 12.23
N MET A 265 -19.14 -12.12 13.16
CA MET A 265 -18.79 -12.03 14.57
C MET A 265 -17.28 -12.20 14.80
N LEU A 266 -16.64 -13.15 14.12
CA LEU A 266 -15.19 -13.36 14.19
C LEU A 266 -14.41 -12.13 13.68
N GLY A 267 -14.80 -11.58 12.54
CA GLY A 267 -14.20 -10.38 11.97
C GLY A 267 -14.30 -9.18 12.93
N ARG A 268 -15.49 -8.96 13.51
CA ARG A 268 -15.71 -7.91 14.50
C ARG A 268 -14.91 -8.12 15.79
N ALA A 269 -14.79 -9.36 16.26
CA ALA A 269 -14.01 -9.69 17.47
C ALA A 269 -12.52 -9.42 17.25
N ILE A 270 -11.95 -9.89 16.14
CA ILE A 270 -10.55 -9.63 15.77
C ILE A 270 -10.31 -8.13 15.55
N GLY A 271 -11.25 -7.42 14.92
CA GLY A 271 -11.15 -5.98 14.63
C GLY A 271 -11.22 -5.08 15.88
N ARG A 272 -12.15 -5.33 16.81
CA ARG A 272 -12.32 -4.53 18.05
C ARG A 272 -11.08 -4.54 18.92
N ASP A 273 -10.45 -5.70 19.08
CA ASP A 273 -9.26 -5.83 19.91
C ASP A 273 -8.04 -5.12 19.31
N VAL A 274 -7.92 -5.04 17.99
CA VAL A 274 -6.83 -4.29 17.34
C VAL A 274 -6.96 -2.78 17.58
N GLY A 275 -8.20 -2.26 17.63
CA GLY A 275 -8.48 -0.84 17.88
C GLY A 275 -8.36 -0.42 19.34
N LEU A 276 -8.78 -1.30 20.27
CA LEU A 276 -8.77 -1.03 21.72
C LEU A 276 -7.49 -1.51 22.43
N THR A 277 -6.80 -2.50 21.86
CA THR A 277 -5.61 -3.14 22.45
C THR A 277 -4.34 -2.73 21.70
N VAL A 278 -4.18 -1.42 21.50
CA VAL A 278 -2.83 -0.83 21.48
C VAL A 278 -2.32 -0.66 22.93
N GLY A 279 -2.77 -1.53 23.85
CA GLY A 279 -2.06 -1.99 25.04
C GLY A 279 -1.17 -3.17 24.66
N MET A 280 0.03 -2.87 24.19
CA MET A 280 0.97 -3.78 23.50
C MET A 280 1.69 -4.78 24.43
N ALA A 281 1.04 -5.18 25.53
CA ALA A 281 1.60 -6.17 26.46
C ALA A 281 1.73 -7.58 25.87
N SER A 282 1.16 -7.86 24.68
CA SER A 282 1.55 -9.05 23.92
C SER A 282 1.37 -8.87 22.42
N PHE A 283 2.38 -8.32 21.74
CA PHE A 283 2.50 -8.44 20.29
C PHE A 283 2.41 -9.90 19.81
N GLU A 284 2.79 -10.85 20.66
CA GLU A 284 2.65 -12.28 20.39
C GLU A 284 1.18 -12.74 20.40
N GLY A 285 0.32 -12.14 21.24
CA GLY A 285 -1.12 -12.41 21.33
C GLY A 285 -1.98 -11.73 20.26
N LEU A 286 -1.41 -10.77 19.50
CA LEU A 286 -2.10 -10.11 18.38
C LEU A 286 -2.13 -10.94 17.10
N ALA A 287 -1.40 -12.06 17.06
CA ALA A 287 -1.36 -12.91 15.87
C ALA A 287 -2.74 -13.56 15.64
N PRO A 288 -3.33 -13.46 14.43
CA PRO A 288 -4.74 -13.83 14.22
C PRO A 288 -5.08 -15.29 14.56
N ALA A 289 -4.20 -16.25 14.33
CA ALA A 289 -4.49 -17.65 14.65
C ALA A 289 -4.47 -17.88 16.17
N ALA A 290 -3.45 -17.38 16.88
CA ALA A 290 -3.38 -17.43 18.33
C ALA A 290 -4.61 -16.78 18.99
N ARG A 291 -4.99 -15.57 18.55
CA ARG A 291 -6.15 -14.84 19.10
C ARG A 291 -7.46 -15.59 18.87
N THR A 292 -7.66 -16.13 17.68
CA THR A 292 -8.88 -16.89 17.38
C THR A 292 -9.02 -18.12 18.26
N ARG A 293 -7.91 -18.82 18.57
CA ARG A 293 -7.94 -19.95 19.50
C ARG A 293 -8.30 -19.54 20.91
N GLU A 294 -7.83 -18.39 21.36
CA GLU A 294 -8.21 -17.82 22.65
C GLU A 294 -9.71 -17.51 22.69
N LEU A 295 -10.22 -16.82 21.66
CA LEU A 295 -11.65 -16.49 21.53
C LEU A 295 -12.55 -17.72 21.51
N VAL A 296 -12.14 -18.78 20.80
CA VAL A 296 -12.90 -20.04 20.73
C VAL A 296 -12.84 -20.81 22.06
N ARG A 297 -11.75 -20.67 22.83
CA ARG A 297 -11.60 -21.29 24.16
C ARG A 297 -12.35 -20.52 25.25
N SER A 298 -12.41 -19.19 25.16
CA SER A 298 -13.23 -18.40 26.07
C SER A 298 -14.69 -18.69 25.74
N GLN A 299 -15.34 -19.59 26.47
CA GLN A 299 -16.78 -19.79 26.35
C GLN A 299 -17.47 -18.46 26.67
N GLN A 300 -17.88 -17.73 25.64
CA GLN A 300 -18.55 -16.46 25.81
C GLN A 300 -19.98 -16.69 26.27
N ASP A 301 -20.45 -15.83 27.18
CA ASP A 301 -21.86 -15.79 27.58
C ASP A 301 -22.75 -15.57 26.34
N LEU A 302 -23.87 -16.29 26.27
CA LEU A 302 -24.86 -16.13 25.20
C LEU A 302 -25.37 -14.69 25.10
N ALA A 303 -25.48 -13.98 26.23
CA ALA A 303 -25.87 -12.57 26.23
C ALA A 303 -24.83 -11.68 25.52
N VAL A 304 -23.54 -11.96 25.69
CA VAL A 304 -22.45 -11.25 24.98
C VAL A 304 -22.50 -11.56 23.50
N SER A 305 -22.62 -12.85 23.13
CA SER A 305 -22.71 -13.28 21.73
C SER A 305 -23.93 -12.69 21.00
N ARG A 306 -25.07 -12.54 21.69
CA ARG A 306 -26.27 -11.88 21.11
C ARG A 306 -26.04 -10.40 20.86
N ARG A 307 -25.40 -9.69 21.80
CA ARG A 307 -25.06 -8.28 21.61
C ARG A 307 -24.11 -8.09 20.43
N ASP A 308 -23.11 -8.97 20.33
CA ASP A 308 -22.17 -8.98 19.21
C ASP A 308 -22.87 -9.22 17.86
N LEU A 309 -23.81 -10.16 17.80
CA LEU A 309 -24.63 -10.39 16.61
C LEU A 309 -25.44 -9.14 16.24
N ASN A 310 -26.14 -8.54 17.20
CA ASN A 310 -26.96 -7.36 16.92
C ASN A 310 -26.12 -6.17 16.47
N ALA A 311 -24.91 -6.03 17.03
CA ALA A 311 -23.97 -5.00 16.61
C ALA A 311 -23.43 -5.23 15.19
N VAL A 312 -23.19 -6.48 14.78
CA VAL A 312 -22.84 -6.83 13.39
C VAL A 312 -24.02 -6.59 12.43
N LEU A 313 -25.26 -6.90 12.85
CA LEU A 313 -26.45 -6.71 12.02
C LEU A 313 -26.78 -5.23 11.80
N ALA A 314 -26.49 -4.39 12.78
CA ALA A 314 -26.67 -2.95 12.71
C ALA A 314 -25.50 -2.23 12.01
N ASP A 315 -24.42 -2.95 11.72
CA ASP A 315 -23.30 -2.41 10.98
C ASP A 315 -23.67 -2.32 9.50
N ASP A 316 -24.27 -1.19 9.11
CA ASP A 316 -24.49 -0.80 7.72
C ASP A 316 -23.19 -0.32 7.04
N LEU A 317 -22.08 -0.25 7.78
CA LEU A 317 -20.81 0.24 7.26
C LEU A 317 -20.02 -0.90 6.61
N ASP A 318 -20.28 -1.11 5.33
CA ASP A 318 -19.18 -1.07 4.38
C ASP A 318 -19.69 -0.78 2.96
N MET A 319 -19.65 0.49 2.57
CA MET A 319 -19.93 0.92 1.20
C MET A 319 -18.75 0.63 0.24
N ASP A 320 -17.59 0.28 0.79
CA ASP A 320 -16.36 -0.07 0.06
C ASP A 320 -16.13 -1.59 -0.02
N ASP A 321 -16.92 -2.41 0.69
CA ASP A 321 -16.96 -3.87 0.55
C ASP A 321 -18.04 -4.30 -0.46
N ALA A 322 -17.70 -5.26 -1.32
CA ALA A 322 -18.62 -5.81 -2.30
C ALA A 322 -19.75 -6.62 -1.65
N HIS A 323 -19.54 -7.14 -0.43
CA HIS A 323 -20.56 -7.89 0.30
C HIS A 323 -21.75 -6.99 0.73
N PRO A 324 -23.00 -7.44 0.55
CA PRO A 324 -24.15 -6.77 1.18
C PRO A 324 -24.09 -6.90 2.71
N PRO A 325 -24.75 -5.98 3.45
CA PRO A 325 -24.89 -6.10 4.90
C PRO A 325 -25.45 -7.48 5.30
N LEU A 326 -24.97 -8.02 6.43
CA LEU A 326 -25.32 -9.37 6.88
C LEU A 326 -26.84 -9.57 6.95
N GLY A 327 -27.58 -8.58 7.47
CA GLY A 327 -29.04 -8.64 7.57
C GLY A 327 -29.72 -8.83 6.22
N ALA A 328 -29.25 -8.16 5.16
CA ALA A 328 -29.79 -8.31 3.81
C ALA A 328 -29.52 -9.70 3.22
N ARG A 329 -28.34 -10.28 3.49
CA ARG A 329 -27.98 -11.64 3.07
C ARG A 329 -28.88 -12.67 3.76
N LEU A 330 -29.02 -12.58 5.08
CA LEU A 330 -29.89 -13.48 5.86
C LEU A 330 -31.36 -13.40 5.43
N ALA A 331 -31.87 -12.19 5.19
CA ALA A 331 -33.22 -11.99 4.66
C ALA A 331 -33.40 -12.64 3.27
N SER A 332 -32.40 -12.54 2.38
CA SER A 332 -32.45 -13.19 1.07
C SER A 332 -32.47 -14.71 1.13
N LEU A 333 -31.91 -15.29 2.21
CA LEU A 333 -31.92 -16.72 2.49
C LEU A 333 -33.20 -17.19 3.19
N GLY A 334 -34.05 -16.26 3.64
CA GLY A 334 -35.25 -16.57 4.43
C GLY A 334 -34.93 -17.10 5.84
N THR A 335 -33.77 -16.75 6.39
CA THR A 335 -33.31 -17.24 7.70
C THR A 335 -33.26 -16.09 8.71
N GLU A 336 -33.81 -16.32 9.91
CA GLU A 336 -33.70 -15.36 11.01
C GLU A 336 -32.27 -15.31 11.56
N PRO A 337 -31.73 -14.12 11.92
CA PRO A 337 -30.43 -14.03 12.55
C PRO A 337 -30.42 -14.72 13.91
N ARG A 338 -29.46 -15.62 14.12
CA ARG A 338 -29.24 -16.27 15.42
C ARG A 338 -27.76 -16.45 15.71
N VAL A 339 -27.42 -16.53 17.00
CA VAL A 339 -26.06 -16.89 17.44
C VAL A 339 -25.82 -18.36 17.11
N PRO A 340 -24.78 -18.69 16.32
CA PRO A 340 -24.43 -20.08 16.03
C PRO A 340 -23.99 -20.80 17.31
N ALA A 341 -24.36 -22.07 17.44
CA ALA A 341 -23.93 -22.88 18.58
C ALA A 341 -22.39 -23.01 18.62
N PRO A 342 -21.75 -23.09 19.80
CA PRO A 342 -20.32 -23.35 19.88
C PRO A 342 -19.94 -24.63 19.13
N ALA A 343 -18.85 -24.59 18.37
CA ALA A 343 -18.39 -25.73 17.60
C ALA A 343 -17.88 -26.84 18.55
N THR A 344 -18.55 -28.00 18.57
CA THR A 344 -18.07 -29.19 19.29
C THR A 344 -16.83 -29.78 18.63
N THR A 345 -16.75 -29.69 17.30
CA THR A 345 -15.58 -30.00 16.47
C THR A 345 -15.38 -28.84 15.50
N THR A 346 -14.18 -28.26 15.51
CA THR A 346 -13.83 -27.19 14.58
C THR A 346 -13.36 -27.78 13.25
N ALA A 347 -13.53 -27.04 12.17
CA ALA A 347 -13.07 -27.43 10.85
C ALA A 347 -11.54 -27.56 10.82
N ALA A 348 -10.82 -26.68 11.51
CA ALA A 348 -9.39 -26.79 11.77
C ALA A 348 -9.03 -28.13 12.43
N GLY A 349 -9.76 -28.54 13.47
CA GLY A 349 -9.54 -29.80 14.18
C GLY A 349 -9.77 -31.01 13.29
N LEU A 350 -10.82 -31.00 12.46
CA LEU A 350 -11.14 -32.09 11.54
C LEU A 350 -10.16 -32.18 10.37
N TYR A 351 -9.90 -31.06 9.69
CA TYR A 351 -9.22 -31.04 8.40
C TYR A 351 -7.70 -30.84 8.50
N LEU A 352 -7.21 -30.14 9.52
CA LEU A 352 -5.76 -29.93 9.73
C LEU A 352 -5.20 -30.93 10.76
N GLY A 353 -6.06 -31.47 11.62
CA GLY A 353 -5.73 -32.54 12.57
C GLY A 353 -4.46 -32.24 13.37
N ARG A 354 -3.49 -33.17 13.29
CA ARG A 354 -2.22 -33.09 14.03
C ARG A 354 -1.32 -31.92 13.61
N ARG A 355 -1.54 -31.31 12.45
CA ARG A 355 -0.72 -30.21 11.93
C ARG A 355 -1.26 -28.83 12.26
N LEU A 356 -2.42 -28.76 12.92
CA LEU A 356 -3.04 -27.48 13.27
C LEU A 356 -2.08 -26.53 13.99
N ASP A 357 -1.35 -27.02 15.01
CA ASP A 357 -0.42 -26.19 15.79
C ASP A 357 0.76 -25.68 14.94
N GLU A 358 1.33 -26.53 14.08
CA GLU A 358 2.39 -26.17 13.14
C GLU A 358 1.92 -25.10 12.14
N LEU A 359 0.75 -25.30 11.54
CA LEU A 359 0.19 -24.38 10.54
C LEU A 359 -0.22 -23.04 11.17
N CYS A 360 -0.74 -23.03 12.40
CA CYS A 360 -0.97 -21.81 13.17
C CYS A 360 0.32 -21.02 13.34
N ALA A 361 1.39 -21.68 13.80
CA ALA A 361 2.67 -21.01 14.01
C ALA A 361 3.23 -20.39 12.72
N ARG A 362 3.14 -21.12 11.60
CA ARG A 362 3.61 -20.63 10.28
C ARG A 362 2.78 -19.46 9.75
N VAL A 363 1.46 -19.48 9.92
CA VAL A 363 0.58 -18.36 9.52
C VAL A 363 0.84 -17.13 10.39
N ASP A 364 1.00 -17.31 11.70
CA ASP A 364 1.31 -16.22 12.63
C ASP A 364 2.71 -15.63 12.37
N GLU A 365 3.70 -16.46 12.05
CA GLU A 365 5.03 -15.99 11.62
C GLU A 365 4.95 -15.18 10.32
N LEU A 366 4.18 -15.67 9.34
CA LEU A 366 3.95 -14.94 8.09
C LEU A 366 3.25 -13.60 8.34
N TRP A 367 2.25 -13.56 9.23
CA TRP A 367 1.60 -12.32 9.64
C TRP A 367 2.60 -11.34 10.24
N ARG A 368 3.48 -11.78 11.16
CA ARG A 368 4.53 -10.93 11.76
C ARG A 368 5.48 -10.37 10.70
N ALA A 369 5.85 -11.19 9.71
CA ALA A 369 6.78 -10.80 8.67
C ALA A 369 6.16 -9.86 7.62
N GLU A 370 4.86 -9.96 7.37
CA GLU A 370 4.24 -9.32 6.20
C GLU A 370 3.22 -8.24 6.51
N SER A 371 2.47 -8.37 7.61
CA SER A 371 1.39 -7.45 7.98
C SER A 371 1.91 -6.03 8.19
N PRO A 372 1.33 -5.00 7.55
CA PRO A 372 1.65 -3.61 7.82
C PRO A 372 1.46 -3.24 9.29
N LEU A 373 0.42 -3.77 9.93
CA LEU A 373 0.17 -3.60 11.36
C LEU A 373 1.30 -4.23 12.18
N ALA A 374 1.71 -5.46 11.84
CA ALA A 374 2.78 -6.12 12.57
C ALA A 374 4.13 -5.38 12.42
N LYS A 375 4.42 -4.87 11.23
CA LYS A 375 5.59 -4.02 10.95
C LYS A 375 5.53 -2.69 11.68
N LEU A 376 4.35 -2.06 11.74
CA LEU A 376 4.12 -0.82 12.48
C LEU A 376 4.44 -1.02 13.97
N VAL A 377 3.91 -2.09 14.56
CA VAL A 377 4.18 -2.43 15.97
C VAL A 377 5.64 -2.82 16.19
N ALA A 378 6.25 -3.61 15.29
CA ALA A 378 7.65 -4.01 15.40
C ALA A 378 8.61 -2.82 15.32
N ASN A 379 8.37 -1.87 14.41
CA ASN A 379 9.18 -0.66 14.26
C ASN A 379 9.02 0.29 15.45
N SER A 380 7.82 0.35 16.02
CA SER A 380 7.54 1.20 17.19
C SER A 380 7.90 0.51 18.52
N GLY A 381 8.30 -0.76 18.47
CA GLY A 381 8.44 -1.64 19.64
C GLY A 381 9.56 -1.27 20.62
N THR A 382 10.58 -0.51 20.24
CA THR A 382 11.57 0.02 21.20
C THR A 382 10.99 1.16 22.03
N THR A 383 10.32 2.11 21.36
CA THR A 383 9.69 3.27 21.99
C THR A 383 8.55 2.83 22.92
N ILE A 384 7.73 1.88 22.46
CA ILE A 384 6.62 1.35 23.24
C ILE A 384 7.06 0.54 24.45
N ARG A 385 8.14 -0.26 24.34
CA ARG A 385 8.68 -0.97 25.51
C ARG A 385 9.17 0.01 26.58
N GLN A 386 9.74 1.14 26.17
CA GLN A 386 10.13 2.21 27.08
C GLN A 386 8.90 2.88 27.69
N GLU A 387 7.88 3.21 26.90
CA GLU A 387 6.62 3.78 27.39
C GLU A 387 5.90 2.86 28.38
N ILE A 388 5.85 1.55 28.13
CA ILE A 388 5.28 0.56 29.05
C ILE A 388 6.09 0.51 30.36
N ALA A 389 7.42 0.51 30.28
CA ALA A 389 8.26 0.52 31.47
C ALA A 389 8.02 1.79 32.30
N THR A 390 8.03 2.96 31.66
CA THR A 390 7.74 4.25 32.31
C THR A 390 6.35 4.30 32.90
N ALA A 391 5.33 3.82 32.19
CA ALA A 391 3.96 3.75 32.67
C ALA A 391 3.76 2.75 33.81
N THR A 392 4.49 1.64 33.81
CA THR A 392 4.46 0.66 34.89
C THR A 392 5.06 1.26 36.16
N GLU A 393 6.19 1.98 36.04
CA GLU A 393 6.80 2.72 37.14
C GLU A 393 5.90 3.86 37.64
N GLU A 394 5.26 4.60 36.74
CA GLU A 394 4.29 5.64 37.07
C GLU A 394 3.07 5.06 37.80
N LEU A 395 2.50 3.95 37.31
CA LEU A 395 1.39 3.27 37.95
C LEU A 395 1.78 2.80 39.36
N ALA A 396 2.95 2.19 39.54
CA ALA A 396 3.43 1.77 40.86
C ALA A 396 3.54 2.95 41.85
N ARG A 397 3.97 4.13 41.39
CA ARG A 397 3.98 5.35 42.22
C ARG A 397 2.57 5.79 42.61
N LEU A 398 1.64 5.85 41.64
CA LEU A 398 0.24 6.23 41.89
C LEU A 398 -0.52 5.23 42.77
N GLU A 399 -0.08 3.96 42.80
CA GLU A 399 -0.63 2.91 43.66
C GLU A 399 -0.19 3.01 45.13
N THR A 400 0.83 3.83 45.45
CA THR A 400 1.31 4.03 46.82
C THR A 400 0.26 4.73 47.70
N SER A 401 -0.60 5.55 47.10
CA SER A 401 -1.71 6.20 47.77
C SER A 401 -3.01 5.38 47.62
N ALA A 402 -3.79 5.31 48.70
CA ALA A 402 -5.11 4.70 48.67
C ALA A 402 -6.05 5.53 47.76
N ILE A 403 -6.93 4.86 47.01
CA ILE A 403 -7.86 5.51 46.07
C ILE A 403 -8.66 6.64 46.75
N ALA A 404 -9.12 6.42 47.99
CA ALA A 404 -9.85 7.42 48.75
C ALA A 404 -9.05 8.71 49.05
N GLN A 405 -7.72 8.62 49.11
CA GLN A 405 -6.82 9.72 49.48
C GLN A 405 -6.16 10.39 48.26
N SER A 406 -6.19 9.75 47.09
CA SER A 406 -5.65 10.30 45.85
C SER A 406 -6.49 11.49 45.34
N ASN A 407 -5.82 12.50 44.76
CA ASN A 407 -6.50 13.61 44.08
C ASN A 407 -7.12 13.12 42.75
N ILE A 408 -7.99 13.96 42.15
CA ILE A 408 -8.74 13.58 40.94
C ILE A 408 -7.82 13.32 39.75
N GLU A 409 -6.77 14.13 39.55
CA GLU A 409 -5.89 14.01 38.38
C GLU A 409 -5.02 12.74 38.45
N ASP A 410 -4.46 12.45 39.63
CA ASP A 410 -3.72 11.21 39.90
C ASP A 410 -4.62 9.98 39.73
N LEU A 411 -5.88 10.05 40.15
CA LEU A 411 -6.84 8.97 39.95
C LEU A 411 -7.21 8.78 38.48
N ARG A 412 -7.42 9.85 37.72
CA ARG A 412 -7.68 9.77 36.27
C ARG A 412 -6.50 9.11 35.56
N ARG A 413 -5.28 9.54 35.90
CA ARG A 413 -4.05 8.97 35.34
C ARG A 413 -3.91 7.50 35.73
N ARG A 414 -4.12 7.16 37.00
CA ARG A 414 -4.09 5.78 37.50
C ARG A 414 -5.13 4.89 36.81
N ALA A 415 -6.35 5.39 36.60
CA ALA A 415 -7.42 4.65 35.92
C ALA A 415 -7.04 4.33 34.47
N LYS A 416 -6.57 5.34 33.72
CA LYS A 416 -6.09 5.17 32.34
C LYS A 416 -4.92 4.19 32.23
N LEU A 417 -3.92 4.31 33.12
CA LEU A 417 -2.76 3.40 33.14
C LEU A 417 -3.14 1.97 33.54
N THR A 418 -4.05 1.82 34.50
CA THR A 418 -4.56 0.50 34.92
C THR A 418 -5.34 -0.15 33.79
N GLU A 419 -6.20 0.60 33.11
CA GLU A 419 -6.94 0.10 31.96
C GLU A 419 -6.01 -0.33 30.84
N TRP A 420 -4.99 0.49 30.53
CA TRP A 420 -4.02 0.20 29.48
C TRP A 420 -3.12 -1.01 29.78
N LEU A 421 -2.64 -1.15 31.02
CA LEU A 421 -1.67 -2.18 31.41
C LEU A 421 -2.32 -3.48 31.91
N ARG A 422 -3.51 -3.40 32.52
CA ARG A 422 -4.16 -4.51 33.24
C ARG A 422 -5.60 -4.76 32.78
N GLY A 423 -6.13 -3.98 31.84
CA GLY A 423 -7.44 -4.15 31.24
C GLY A 423 -8.57 -3.41 31.96
N ALA A 424 -9.70 -3.28 31.27
CA ALA A 424 -10.88 -2.53 31.70
C ALA A 424 -11.44 -2.98 33.06
N ASN A 425 -11.58 -4.29 33.28
CA ASN A 425 -12.14 -4.82 34.53
C ASN A 425 -11.30 -4.45 35.77
N ALA A 426 -9.99 -4.39 35.63
CA ALA A 426 -9.10 -3.97 36.72
C ALA A 426 -9.20 -2.46 37.01
N ALA A 427 -9.56 -1.65 36.01
CA ALA A 427 -9.72 -0.21 36.13
C ALA A 427 -11.09 0.22 36.66
N LEU A 428 -12.13 -0.61 36.52
CA LEU A 428 -13.50 -0.30 36.91
C LEU A 428 -13.64 0.24 38.35
N PRO A 429 -13.01 -0.36 39.39
CA PRO A 429 -13.11 0.18 40.76
C PRO A 429 -12.54 1.60 40.90
N ILE A 430 -11.57 1.95 40.05
CA ILE A 430 -10.93 3.28 40.05
C ILE A 430 -11.84 4.28 39.34
N TYR A 431 -12.44 3.89 38.22
CA TYR A 431 -13.45 4.71 37.54
C TYR A 431 -14.71 4.91 38.39
N ASP A 432 -15.16 3.89 39.14
CA ASP A 432 -16.28 4.03 40.08
C ASP A 432 -15.97 5.04 41.19
N ALA A 433 -14.73 5.06 41.69
CA ALA A 433 -14.31 6.05 42.68
C ALA A 433 -14.23 7.48 42.13
N LEU A 434 -13.88 7.64 40.84
CA LEU A 434 -13.95 8.92 40.13
C LEU A 434 -15.40 9.34 39.86
N ALA A 435 -16.25 8.40 39.44
CA ALA A 435 -17.67 8.63 39.20
C ALA A 435 -18.41 9.08 40.47
N ALA A 436 -18.07 8.49 41.64
CA ALA A 436 -18.58 8.92 42.94
C ALA A 436 -18.21 10.37 43.33
N ARG A 437 -17.23 10.96 42.64
CA ARG A 437 -16.81 12.36 42.79
C ARG A 437 -17.37 13.26 41.68
N ASP A 438 -18.35 12.78 40.91
CA ASP A 438 -18.94 13.48 39.75
C ASP A 438 -17.87 13.86 38.69
N ASP A 439 -16.81 13.06 38.56
CA ASP A 439 -15.78 13.28 37.55
C ASP A 439 -16.23 12.79 36.16
N PRO A 440 -16.23 13.63 35.11
CA PRO A 440 -16.72 13.24 33.78
C PRO A 440 -15.96 12.04 33.18
N ALA A 441 -14.65 11.96 33.37
CA ALA A 441 -13.84 10.86 32.86
C ALA A 441 -14.09 9.56 33.64
N GLY A 442 -14.30 9.67 34.96
CA GLY A 442 -14.79 8.59 35.82
C GLY A 442 -16.11 7.99 35.35
N LEU A 443 -17.11 8.86 35.18
CA LEU A 443 -18.46 8.51 34.74
C LEU A 443 -18.46 7.86 33.35
N ALA A 444 -17.74 8.46 32.40
CA ALA A 444 -17.61 7.92 31.04
C ALA A 444 -16.90 6.55 31.03
N GLY A 445 -15.80 6.41 31.78
CA GLY A 445 -15.03 5.17 31.90
C GLY A 445 -15.84 4.03 32.52
N ALA A 446 -16.46 4.29 33.69
CA ALA A 446 -17.30 3.30 34.37
C ALA A 446 -18.53 2.93 33.52
N GLY A 447 -19.17 3.92 32.91
CA GLY A 447 -20.34 3.73 32.05
C GLY A 447 -20.04 2.80 30.88
N ARG A 448 -18.96 3.08 30.11
CA ARG A 448 -18.54 2.22 29.00
C ARG A 448 -18.27 0.78 29.45
N ILE A 449 -17.53 0.60 30.54
CA ILE A 449 -17.15 -0.75 31.00
C ILE A 449 -18.38 -1.55 31.43
N ARG A 450 -19.34 -0.90 32.13
CA ARG A 450 -20.61 -1.53 32.54
C ARG A 450 -21.46 -1.92 31.33
N LEU A 451 -21.61 -1.03 30.35
CA LEU A 451 -22.31 -1.35 29.11
C LEU A 451 -21.64 -2.49 28.33
N ALA A 452 -20.31 -2.52 28.27
CA ALA A 452 -19.59 -3.63 27.65
C ALA A 452 -19.91 -4.97 28.34
N THR A 453 -20.09 -4.98 29.67
CA THR A 453 -20.52 -6.17 30.43
C THR A 453 -22.02 -6.46 30.40
N GLY A 454 -22.84 -5.60 29.80
CA GLY A 454 -24.29 -5.78 29.69
C GLY A 454 -25.11 -5.10 30.78
N ASP A 455 -24.48 -4.30 31.64
CA ASP A 455 -25.17 -3.56 32.70
C ASP A 455 -25.66 -2.20 32.17
N SER A 456 -26.99 -2.09 32.03
CA SER A 456 -27.68 -0.87 31.57
C SER A 456 -27.47 0.36 32.46
N SER A 457 -27.02 0.20 33.71
CA SER A 457 -26.70 1.33 34.61
C SER A 457 -25.63 2.26 34.03
N GLY A 458 -24.83 1.76 33.07
CA GLY A 458 -23.84 2.56 32.37
C GLY A 458 -24.43 3.68 31.50
N LEU A 459 -25.70 3.60 31.07
CA LEU A 459 -26.35 4.65 30.29
C LEU A 459 -26.50 5.94 31.12
N ASP A 460 -26.95 5.82 32.37
CA ASP A 460 -27.12 6.96 33.27
C ASP A 460 -25.78 7.64 33.58
N LEU A 461 -24.71 6.84 33.74
CA LEU A 461 -23.37 7.35 33.95
C LEU A 461 -22.86 8.15 32.73
N ILE A 462 -23.10 7.66 31.52
CA ILE A 462 -22.70 8.34 30.29
C ILE A 462 -23.52 9.62 30.08
N ASP A 463 -24.83 9.59 30.34
CA ASP A 463 -25.68 10.77 30.26
C ASP A 463 -25.23 11.85 31.26
N ARG A 464 -24.87 11.45 32.49
CA ARG A 464 -24.28 12.36 33.47
C ARG A 464 -22.94 12.92 33.01
N ALA A 465 -22.07 12.09 32.43
CA ALA A 465 -20.80 12.53 31.89
C ALA A 465 -20.98 13.58 30.78
N ILE A 466 -21.90 13.34 29.83
CA ILE A 466 -22.24 14.27 28.75
C ILE A 466 -22.78 15.59 29.30
N ALA A 467 -23.60 15.55 30.35
CA ALA A 467 -24.14 16.76 30.97
C ALA A 467 -23.07 17.61 31.67
N LEU A 468 -22.02 16.98 32.21
CA LEU A 468 -20.93 17.68 32.91
C LEU A 468 -19.83 18.16 31.96
N ASP A 469 -19.42 17.31 31.02
CA ASP A 469 -18.49 17.62 29.94
C ASP A 469 -18.86 16.80 28.71
N ARG A 470 -19.49 17.48 27.77
CA ARG A 470 -20.00 16.90 26.53
C ARG A 470 -18.90 16.19 25.74
N SER A 471 -17.70 16.76 25.69
CA SER A 471 -16.58 16.20 24.93
C SER A 471 -16.07 14.87 25.52
N THR A 472 -15.89 14.82 26.85
CA THR A 472 -15.48 13.60 27.56
C THR A 472 -16.58 12.55 27.54
N GLY A 473 -17.85 12.95 27.75
CA GLY A 473 -19.00 12.05 27.68
C GLY A 473 -19.21 11.44 26.29
N ALA A 474 -18.94 12.21 25.23
CA ALA A 474 -19.04 11.74 23.85
C ALA A 474 -18.06 10.60 23.52
N LEU A 475 -16.90 10.53 24.20
CA LEU A 475 -15.97 9.40 24.05
C LEU A 475 -16.59 8.06 24.45
N ALA A 476 -17.58 8.07 25.36
CA ALA A 476 -18.32 6.87 25.77
C ALA A 476 -19.67 6.72 25.04
N ALA A 477 -20.13 7.73 24.31
CA ALA A 477 -21.42 7.71 23.61
C ALA A 477 -21.51 6.62 22.54
N SER A 478 -20.38 6.20 21.95
CA SER A 478 -20.36 5.07 20.99
C SER A 478 -20.83 3.78 21.63
N GLU A 479 -20.47 3.56 22.90
CA GLU A 479 -20.76 2.32 23.62
C GLU A 479 -22.21 2.34 24.12
N ALA A 480 -22.73 3.50 24.49
CA ALA A 480 -24.16 3.72 24.75
C ALA A 480 -25.01 3.44 23.51
N ARG A 481 -24.62 3.99 22.35
CA ARG A 481 -25.29 3.73 21.07
C ARG A 481 -25.26 2.24 20.74
N ASP A 482 -24.09 1.62 20.76
CA ASP A 482 -23.90 0.22 20.36
C ASP A 482 -24.66 -0.71 21.32
N PHE A 483 -24.69 -0.41 22.62
CA PHE A 483 -25.50 -1.14 23.60
C PHE A 483 -27.00 -1.03 23.30
N LEU A 484 -27.52 0.17 23.05
CA LEU A 484 -28.95 0.38 22.77
C LEU A 484 -29.39 -0.27 21.46
N VAL A 485 -28.57 -0.16 20.42
CA VAL A 485 -28.77 -0.87 19.16
C VAL A 485 -28.77 -2.38 19.39
N ALA A 486 -27.85 -2.89 20.22
CA ALA A 486 -27.80 -4.30 20.57
C ALA A 486 -29.02 -4.78 21.36
N GLU A 487 -29.69 -3.91 22.11
CA GLU A 487 -30.96 -4.19 22.80
C GLU A 487 -32.20 -3.95 21.92
N GLY A 488 -32.03 -3.59 20.64
CA GLY A 488 -33.13 -3.29 19.72
C GLY A 488 -33.80 -1.92 19.96
N ARG A 489 -33.19 -1.04 20.76
CA ARG A 489 -33.66 0.30 21.11
C ARG A 489 -33.05 1.36 20.18
N THR A 490 -33.22 1.20 18.88
CA THR A 490 -32.58 2.05 17.87
C THR A 490 -33.00 3.52 17.94
N GLU A 491 -34.23 3.81 18.34
CA GLU A 491 -34.70 5.19 18.54
C GLU A 491 -33.95 5.89 19.67
N ASP A 492 -33.76 5.21 20.80
CA ASP A 492 -32.98 5.74 21.93
C ASP A 492 -31.50 5.91 21.56
N ALA A 493 -30.98 5.03 20.71
CA ALA A 493 -29.60 5.10 20.22
C ALA A 493 -29.34 6.33 19.34
N ALA A 494 -30.37 6.89 18.68
CA ALA A 494 -30.24 8.02 17.78
C ALA A 494 -29.65 9.26 18.48
N LYS A 495 -30.03 9.51 19.74
CA LYS A 495 -29.48 10.58 20.58
C LYS A 495 -27.95 10.53 20.64
N TYR A 496 -27.39 9.36 20.94
CA TYR A 496 -25.94 9.18 21.04
C TYR A 496 -25.26 9.24 19.67
N GLY A 497 -25.94 8.78 18.62
CA GLY A 497 -25.50 8.94 17.23
C GLY A 497 -25.34 10.41 16.82
N GLU A 498 -26.28 11.28 17.20
CA GLU A 498 -26.21 12.71 16.94
C GLU A 498 -25.06 13.38 17.69
N ILE A 499 -24.89 13.05 18.98
CA ILE A 499 -23.79 13.57 19.80
C ILE A 499 -22.43 13.21 19.18
N LEU A 500 -22.23 11.94 18.81
CA LEU A 500 -21.01 11.48 18.14
C LEU A 500 -20.76 12.20 16.81
N ARG A 501 -21.82 12.45 16.04
CA ARG A 501 -21.73 13.14 14.74
C ARG A 501 -21.29 14.59 14.94
N GLU A 502 -21.86 15.29 15.91
CA GLU A 502 -21.56 16.70 16.18
C GLU A 502 -20.13 16.87 16.72
N GLU A 503 -19.78 16.13 17.76
CA GLU A 503 -18.43 16.16 18.35
C GLU A 503 -17.38 15.66 17.37
N GLY A 504 -17.69 14.61 16.59
CA GLY A 504 -16.81 14.11 15.55
C GLY A 504 -16.60 15.13 14.42
N ALA A 505 -17.64 15.88 14.03
CA ALA A 505 -17.51 16.93 13.03
C ALA A 505 -16.68 18.11 13.56
N GLU A 506 -16.87 18.50 14.82
CA GLU A 506 -16.11 19.57 15.47
C GLU A 506 -14.64 19.18 15.69
N ALA A 507 -14.39 17.96 16.16
CA ALA A 507 -13.04 17.41 16.32
C ALA A 507 -12.35 17.26 14.96
N ALA A 508 -13.04 16.77 13.92
CA ALA A 508 -12.49 16.67 12.57
C ALA A 508 -12.21 18.05 11.95
N ALA A 509 -13.08 19.04 12.17
CA ALA A 509 -12.84 20.42 11.73
C ALA A 509 -11.63 21.02 12.43
N THR A 510 -11.53 20.85 13.75
CA THR A 510 -10.40 21.30 14.57
C THR A 510 -9.10 20.61 14.15
N TYR A 511 -9.12 19.29 13.99
CA TYR A 511 -7.97 18.51 13.52
C TYR A 511 -7.57 18.92 12.10
N ALA A 512 -8.51 19.10 11.17
CA ALA A 512 -8.20 19.51 9.81
C ALA A 512 -7.56 20.89 9.74
N VAL A 513 -8.02 21.83 10.57
CA VAL A 513 -7.38 23.15 10.71
C VAL A 513 -5.99 23.03 11.33
N ARG A 514 -5.78 22.14 12.30
CA ARG A 514 -4.49 21.99 13.00
C ARG A 514 -3.46 21.14 12.27
N ALA A 515 -3.88 20.14 11.49
CA ALA A 515 -3.02 19.15 10.85
C ALA A 515 -2.40 19.65 9.53
N GLN A 516 -2.95 20.72 8.94
CA GLN A 516 -2.51 21.24 7.67
C GLN A 516 -2.22 22.73 7.73
N ILE A 517 -1.17 23.13 7.01
CA ILE A 517 -0.82 24.51 6.73
C ILE A 517 -1.21 24.85 5.28
N ARG A 518 -2.13 25.80 5.13
CA ARG A 518 -2.61 26.35 3.87
C ARG A 518 -1.89 27.65 3.55
N SER A 519 -1.92 28.07 2.28
CA SER A 519 -1.22 29.27 1.83
C SER A 519 -1.78 30.58 2.42
N ASP A 520 -3.06 30.57 2.79
CA ASP A 520 -3.81 31.68 3.37
C ASP A 520 -3.73 31.73 4.91
N ASP A 521 -3.26 30.67 5.57
CA ASP A 521 -3.15 30.61 7.03
C ASP A 521 -2.16 31.66 7.57
N GLU A 522 -2.50 32.27 8.70
CA GLU A 522 -1.60 33.16 9.43
C GLU A 522 -0.50 32.35 10.15
N ILE A 523 0.74 32.83 10.07
CA ILE A 523 1.92 32.16 10.60
C ILE A 523 2.72 33.12 11.47
N ALA A 524 3.28 32.58 12.56
CA ALA A 524 4.13 33.29 13.50
C ALA A 524 5.47 32.55 13.69
N ALA A 525 6.46 33.26 14.23
CA ALA A 525 7.75 32.68 14.57
C ALA A 525 7.59 31.62 15.66
N HIS A 526 8.46 30.61 15.67
CA HIS A 526 8.49 29.63 16.74
C HIS A 526 9.01 30.26 18.04
N ASP A 527 8.65 29.65 19.17
CA ASP A 527 9.01 30.03 20.54
C ASP A 527 9.93 28.99 21.22
N LEU A 528 10.42 28.01 20.44
CA LEU A 528 11.34 26.97 20.95
C LEU A 528 12.67 27.55 21.43
N ALA A 529 13.21 26.92 22.48
CA ALA A 529 14.50 27.28 23.06
C ALA A 529 15.67 27.04 22.07
N PRO A 530 16.75 27.86 22.11
CA PRO A 530 17.83 27.80 21.12
C PRO A 530 18.59 26.47 21.04
N ASP A 531 18.68 25.76 22.17
CA ASP A 531 19.28 24.43 22.29
C ASP A 531 18.46 23.36 21.55
N VAL A 532 17.14 23.40 21.64
CA VAL A 532 16.22 22.52 20.90
C VAL A 532 16.34 22.77 19.40
N VAL A 533 16.38 24.05 18.99
CA VAL A 533 16.58 24.42 17.58
C VAL A 533 17.93 23.93 17.06
N ALA A 534 18.99 24.00 17.87
CA ALA A 534 20.30 23.46 17.53
C ALA A 534 20.27 21.92 17.35
N ALA A 535 19.56 21.19 18.22
CA ALA A 535 19.40 19.75 18.10
C ALA A 535 18.62 19.34 16.83
N ILE A 536 17.58 20.11 16.47
CA ILE A 536 16.85 19.95 15.21
C ILE A 536 17.79 20.17 14.02
N ALA A 537 18.57 21.25 14.03
CA ALA A 537 19.53 21.58 12.98
C ALA A 537 20.63 20.51 12.83
N GLU A 538 21.12 19.97 13.95
CA GLU A 538 22.09 18.86 13.95
C GLU A 538 21.49 17.60 13.33
N THR A 539 20.27 17.24 13.70
CA THR A 539 19.55 16.08 13.15
C THR A 539 19.39 16.23 11.63
N LEU A 540 18.97 17.40 11.16
CA LEU A 540 18.82 17.70 9.74
C LEU A 540 20.16 17.72 9.00
N SER A 541 21.26 18.11 9.66
CA SER A 541 22.61 18.12 9.05
C SER A 541 23.10 16.74 8.62
N ARG A 542 22.65 15.69 9.32
CA ARG A 542 22.96 14.29 9.01
C ARG A 542 22.19 13.80 7.78
N VAL A 543 21.13 14.52 7.38
CA VAL A 543 20.26 14.17 6.25
C VAL A 543 20.60 15.00 5.01
N LYS A 544 21.54 14.49 4.22
CA LYS A 544 22.13 15.17 3.04
C LYS A 544 21.14 15.76 2.02
N PRO A 545 19.96 15.17 1.74
CA PRO A 545 19.00 15.73 0.77
C PRO A 545 18.31 17.03 1.19
N VAL A 546 18.28 17.36 2.48
CA VAL A 546 17.61 18.58 2.99
C VAL A 546 18.46 19.80 2.63
N ALA A 547 17.85 20.76 1.91
CA ALA A 547 18.51 22.02 1.53
C ALA A 547 18.32 23.09 2.61
N ARG A 548 17.07 23.27 3.02
CA ARG A 548 16.64 24.28 3.99
C ARG A 548 15.51 23.70 4.83
N ALA A 549 15.40 24.14 6.07
CA ALA A 549 14.24 23.86 6.89
C ALA A 549 13.79 25.12 7.62
N TYR A 550 12.48 25.30 7.67
CA TYR A 550 11.84 26.42 8.34
C TYR A 550 10.89 25.90 9.41
N LEU A 551 10.94 26.47 10.60
CA LEU A 551 10.07 26.14 11.71
C LEU A 551 9.14 27.33 11.95
N VAL A 552 7.83 27.09 11.88
CA VAL A 552 6.81 28.13 12.04
C VAL A 552 5.68 27.63 12.93
N ARG A 553 4.99 28.56 13.57
CA ARG A 553 3.77 28.29 14.33
C ARG A 553 2.57 28.78 13.54
N LYS A 554 1.56 27.94 13.36
CA LYS A 554 0.28 28.38 12.76
C LYS A 554 -0.52 29.15 13.81
N VAL A 555 -1.02 30.33 13.46
CA VAL A 555 -1.93 31.10 14.31
C VAL A 555 -3.35 30.64 14.03
N ILE A 556 -4.08 30.29 15.09
CA ILE A 556 -5.49 29.87 15.01
C ILE A 556 -6.28 30.89 15.83
N PRO A 557 -7.05 31.79 15.19
CA PRO A 557 -7.68 32.94 15.85
C PRO A 557 -8.61 32.59 17.03
N GLU A 558 -9.19 31.39 17.04
CA GLU A 558 -10.25 30.99 17.97
C GLU A 558 -9.86 29.81 18.90
N SER A 559 -8.58 29.40 18.93
CA SER A 559 -8.13 28.26 19.74
C SER A 559 -7.47 28.69 21.06
N PRO A 560 -7.84 28.12 22.22
CA PRO A 560 -7.08 28.30 23.45
C PRO A 560 -5.73 27.59 23.33
N GLY A 561 -4.64 28.32 23.60
CA GLY A 561 -3.27 27.81 23.60
C GLY A 561 -2.47 28.07 22.31
N PRO A 562 -1.16 27.78 22.33
CA PRO A 562 -0.29 28.02 21.18
C PRO A 562 -0.66 27.08 20.01
N GLY A 563 -0.84 27.63 18.81
CA GLY A 563 -1.19 26.84 17.62
C GLY A 563 -0.06 25.88 17.18
N PRO A 564 -0.33 24.90 16.31
CA PRO A 564 0.62 23.81 16.01
C PRO A 564 1.93 24.29 15.38
N LEU A 565 3.02 23.58 15.68
CA LEU A 565 4.34 23.79 15.07
C LEU A 565 4.48 23.00 13.78
N PHE A 566 5.00 23.65 12.74
CA PHE A 566 5.29 23.03 11.46
C PHE A 566 6.76 23.17 11.11
N LEU A 567 7.41 22.04 10.81
CA LEU A 567 8.76 21.99 10.25
C LEU A 567 8.66 21.78 8.73
N ALA A 568 8.76 22.88 7.99
CA ALA A 568 8.73 22.90 6.54
C ALA A 568 10.11 22.58 5.95
N LEU A 569 10.24 21.39 5.35
CA LEU A 569 11.47 20.91 4.73
C LEU A 569 11.49 21.24 3.24
N VAL A 570 12.57 21.89 2.81
CA VAL A 570 12.88 22.09 1.40
C VAL A 570 14.02 21.16 1.01
N TYR A 571 13.69 20.13 0.23
CA TYR A 571 14.67 19.24 -0.36
C TYR A 571 15.33 19.86 -1.58
N ARG A 572 16.56 19.45 -1.85
CA ARG A 572 17.27 19.84 -3.08
C ARG A 572 16.54 19.25 -4.28
N THR A 573 15.86 20.09 -5.05
CA THR A 573 15.22 19.71 -6.32
C THR A 573 16.09 20.18 -7.48
N SER A 574 16.49 19.25 -8.34
CA SER A 574 17.13 19.53 -9.62
C SER A 574 16.58 18.52 -10.62
N TRP A 575 16.43 18.93 -11.88
CA TRP A 575 16.00 18.04 -12.97
C TRP A 575 16.86 16.77 -13.12
N PHE A 576 18.07 16.76 -12.52
CA PHE A 576 18.96 15.60 -12.43
C PHE A 576 19.07 14.95 -11.04
N ILE A 577 18.71 15.67 -9.96
CA ILE A 577 18.90 15.28 -8.53
C ILE A 577 17.54 15.13 -7.84
N GLY A 578 16.47 14.82 -8.58
CA GLY A 578 15.19 14.49 -7.96
C GLY A 578 15.36 13.35 -6.98
N THR A 579 15.25 13.66 -5.68
CA THR A 579 14.74 12.68 -4.71
C THR A 579 13.33 12.40 -5.17
N ASP A 580 13.04 11.14 -5.47
CA ASP A 580 11.68 10.76 -5.85
C ASP A 580 10.75 11.21 -4.71
N GLN A 581 9.54 11.69 -4.98
CA GLN A 581 8.65 12.17 -3.90
C GLN A 581 8.39 11.06 -2.87
N ALA A 582 8.47 9.78 -3.28
CA ALA A 582 8.46 8.62 -2.41
C ALA A 582 9.68 8.54 -1.46
N ASP A 583 10.88 8.83 -1.96
CA ASP A 583 12.09 8.94 -1.13
C ASP A 583 12.00 10.15 -0.19
N ALA A 584 11.49 11.28 -0.68
CA ALA A 584 11.27 12.47 0.13
C ALA A 584 10.25 12.24 1.25
N ASN A 585 9.14 11.55 0.97
CA ASN A 585 8.13 11.20 1.98
C ASN A 585 8.66 10.17 2.98
N THR A 586 9.39 9.14 2.53
CA THR A 586 10.03 8.15 3.42
C THR A 586 11.07 8.83 4.32
N LEU A 587 11.84 9.76 3.76
CA LEU A 587 12.82 10.54 4.51
C LEU A 587 12.15 11.54 5.44
N THR A 588 11.05 12.16 5.03
CA THR A 588 10.23 13.06 5.85
C THR A 588 9.65 12.30 7.03
N ALA A 589 9.16 11.07 6.84
CA ALA A 589 8.66 10.22 7.91
C ALA A 589 9.75 9.89 8.94
N ARG A 590 10.96 9.51 8.48
CA ARG A 590 12.12 9.27 9.37
C ARG A 590 12.60 10.53 10.09
N ILE A 591 12.59 11.69 9.42
CA ILE A 591 12.89 12.97 10.04
C ILE A 591 11.81 13.30 11.07
N SER A 592 10.54 13.12 10.72
CA SER A 592 9.42 13.33 11.64
C SER A 592 9.60 12.51 12.90
N GLU A 593 9.88 11.21 12.77
CA GLU A 593 10.16 10.33 13.91
C GLU A 593 11.33 10.86 14.79
N ALA A 594 12.46 11.20 14.17
CA ALA A 594 13.61 11.73 14.90
C ALA A 594 13.34 13.08 15.59
N ILE A 595 12.53 13.94 14.96
CA ILE A 595 12.20 15.27 15.46
C ILE A 595 11.10 15.21 16.54
N THR A 596 10.14 14.29 16.43
CA THR A 596 9.10 14.06 17.45
C THR A 596 9.70 13.70 18.81
N HIS A 597 10.86 13.02 18.83
CA HIS A 597 11.61 12.76 20.07
C HIS A 597 12.21 14.02 20.71
N LEU A 598 12.46 15.07 19.93
CA LEU A 598 13.03 16.34 20.40
C LEU A 598 11.94 17.34 20.80
N VAL A 599 10.85 17.37 20.03
CA VAL A 599 9.71 18.27 20.23
C VAL A 599 8.42 17.48 20.04
N PRO A 600 7.70 17.17 21.13
CA PRO A 600 6.34 16.66 21.02
C PRO A 600 5.48 17.66 20.24
N ASP A 601 4.62 17.19 19.34
CA ASP A 601 3.64 17.99 18.57
C ASP A 601 4.17 18.90 17.44
N VAL A 602 5.27 18.52 16.78
CA VAL A 602 5.70 19.17 15.53
C VAL A 602 5.31 18.34 14.30
N THR A 603 4.63 18.99 13.36
CA THR A 603 4.25 18.37 12.08
C THR A 603 5.30 18.68 11.02
N VAL A 604 5.95 17.64 10.48
CA VAL A 604 6.95 17.81 9.42
C VAL A 604 6.28 17.77 8.05
N VAL A 605 6.47 18.81 7.24
CA VAL A 605 5.84 18.95 5.92
C VAL A 605 6.88 19.21 4.84
N VAL A 606 6.60 18.73 3.63
CA VAL A 606 7.45 18.98 2.46
C VAL A 606 7.01 20.28 1.78
N ALA A 607 7.88 21.28 1.74
CA ALA A 607 7.58 22.62 1.22
C ALA A 607 8.01 22.83 -0.24
N ASN A 608 8.53 21.80 -0.92
CA ASN A 608 8.87 21.85 -2.34
C ASN A 608 7.63 22.10 -3.20
N GLY A 609 7.53 23.29 -3.82
CA GLY A 609 6.42 23.64 -4.71
C GLY A 609 5.10 24.01 -3.99
N TRP A 610 5.11 24.16 -2.67
CA TRP A 610 3.94 24.67 -1.93
C TRP A 610 3.78 26.18 -2.13
N ALA A 611 2.56 26.64 -2.39
CA ALA A 611 2.29 28.05 -2.68
C ALA A 611 2.60 28.99 -1.51
N GLY A 612 2.53 28.50 -0.26
CA GLY A 612 2.83 29.26 0.95
C GLY A 612 4.33 29.35 1.30
N THR A 613 5.23 28.70 0.55
CA THR A 613 6.65 28.61 0.93
C THR A 613 7.28 29.99 1.06
N LYS A 614 6.96 30.93 0.15
CA LYS A 614 7.49 32.30 0.18
C LYS A 614 7.16 33.04 1.49
N LYS A 615 5.94 32.86 2.02
CA LYS A 615 5.49 33.46 3.29
C LYS A 615 6.32 32.95 4.47
N VAL A 616 6.67 31.65 4.45
CA VAL A 616 7.54 31.03 5.47
C VAL A 616 9.01 31.46 5.31
N GLU A 617 9.50 31.66 4.08
CA GLU A 617 10.89 32.11 3.85
C GLU A 617 11.11 33.58 4.26
N GLU A 618 10.08 34.42 4.13
CA GLU A 618 10.14 35.86 4.48
C GLU A 618 9.98 36.13 5.99
N LEU A 619 9.54 35.14 6.76
CA LEU A 619 9.34 35.27 8.21
C LEU A 619 10.68 35.25 8.95
N ALA A 620 11.00 36.36 9.64
CA ALA A 620 12.23 36.49 10.41
C ALA A 620 12.28 35.45 11.55
N GLY A 621 13.41 34.76 11.68
CA GLY A 621 13.62 33.71 12.69
C GLY A 621 13.04 32.34 12.34
N ALA A 622 12.33 32.18 11.22
CA ALA A 622 11.76 30.89 10.83
C ALA A 622 12.80 29.88 10.33
N ILE A 623 13.95 30.32 9.80
CA ILE A 623 14.95 29.41 9.24
C ILE A 623 15.77 28.73 10.36
N VAL A 624 15.61 27.42 10.50
CA VAL A 624 16.31 26.62 11.52
C VAL A 624 17.49 25.84 10.97
N TYR A 625 17.50 25.54 9.67
CA TYR A 625 18.62 24.86 9.03
C TYR A 625 18.83 25.35 7.60
N ARG A 626 20.09 25.59 7.25
CA ARG A 626 20.54 25.85 5.88
C ARG A 626 21.76 24.98 5.62
N ALA A 627 21.63 24.05 4.67
CA ALA A 627 22.75 23.22 4.28
C ALA A 627 23.86 24.10 3.66
N ALA A 628 25.11 23.83 4.03
CA ALA A 628 26.25 24.50 3.42
C ALA A 628 26.22 24.33 1.88
N PRO A 629 26.62 25.34 1.10
CA PRO A 629 26.76 25.21 -0.34
C PRO A 629 27.77 24.09 -0.62
N THR A 630 27.29 22.98 -1.17
CA THR A 630 28.14 21.83 -1.49
C THR A 630 28.96 22.16 -2.73
N SER A 631 30.28 21.99 -2.63
CA SER A 631 31.11 21.95 -3.83
C SER A 631 30.66 20.82 -4.75
N TRP A 632 30.55 21.14 -6.04
CA TRP A 632 29.96 20.32 -7.10
C TRP A 632 30.53 18.88 -7.21
N SER A 633 31.69 18.60 -6.57
CA SER A 633 32.48 17.37 -6.79
C SER A 633 32.17 16.17 -5.86
N ARG A 634 31.52 16.32 -4.70
CA ARG A 634 31.48 15.24 -3.68
C ARG A 634 30.19 14.40 -3.58
N SER A 635 29.02 14.92 -3.92
CA SER A 635 27.74 14.17 -3.86
C SER A 635 27.23 13.71 -5.22
N VAL A 636 27.70 14.37 -6.27
CA VAL A 636 27.16 14.26 -7.61
C VAL A 636 27.81 13.07 -8.35
N LEU A 637 29.13 12.87 -8.23
CA LEU A 637 29.91 11.85 -8.96
C LEU A 637 29.46 10.37 -8.77
N PRO A 638 29.11 9.87 -7.56
CA PRO A 638 28.68 8.47 -7.41
C PRO A 638 27.30 8.19 -8.04
N ILE A 639 26.46 9.21 -8.17
CA ILE A 639 25.11 9.15 -8.76
C ILE A 639 25.21 9.24 -10.29
N TRP A 640 26.20 9.99 -10.82
CA TRP A 640 26.56 9.95 -12.24
C TRP A 640 26.87 8.53 -12.71
N GLY A 641 27.56 7.69 -11.93
CA GLY A 641 27.91 6.33 -12.37
C GLY A 641 26.71 5.47 -12.81
N ARG A 642 25.63 5.40 -12.02
CA ARG A 642 24.47 4.55 -12.35
C ARG A 642 23.58 5.12 -13.47
N ARG A 643 23.36 6.44 -13.47
CA ARG A 643 22.54 7.10 -14.49
C ARG A 643 23.31 7.30 -15.81
N ALA A 644 24.62 7.53 -15.78
CA ALA A 644 25.49 7.54 -16.97
C ALA A 644 25.60 6.15 -17.60
N GLN A 645 25.65 5.06 -16.82
CA GLN A 645 25.54 3.69 -17.36
C GLN A 645 24.22 3.47 -18.12
N THR A 646 23.12 3.98 -17.57
CA THR A 646 21.80 3.89 -18.21
C THR A 646 21.74 4.74 -19.47
N LEU A 647 22.28 5.96 -19.44
CA LEU A 647 22.37 6.85 -20.58
C LEU A 647 23.27 6.28 -21.69
N VAL A 648 24.42 5.72 -21.34
CA VAL A 648 25.35 5.05 -22.26
C VAL A 648 24.70 3.83 -22.88
N LEU A 649 23.97 3.01 -22.12
CA LEU A 649 23.23 1.87 -22.67
C LEU A 649 22.11 2.33 -23.62
N VAL A 650 21.36 3.37 -23.24
CA VAL A 650 20.26 3.94 -24.03
C VAL A 650 20.76 4.64 -25.30
N LEU A 651 21.96 5.21 -25.30
CA LEU A 651 22.59 5.85 -26.47
C LEU A 651 23.35 4.84 -27.34
N ALA A 652 23.95 3.81 -26.74
CA ALA A 652 24.70 2.78 -27.44
C ALA A 652 23.79 1.95 -28.35
N VAL A 653 22.61 1.54 -27.87
CA VAL A 653 21.66 0.71 -28.65
C VAL A 653 21.23 1.38 -29.98
N PRO A 654 20.78 2.65 -30.02
CA PRO A 654 20.48 3.33 -31.28
C PRO A 654 21.72 3.57 -32.15
N TYR A 655 22.88 3.84 -31.56
CA TYR A 655 24.13 3.94 -32.33
C TYR A 655 24.50 2.59 -33.00
N VAL A 656 24.33 1.46 -32.29
CA VAL A 656 24.51 0.11 -32.83
C VAL A 656 23.56 -0.16 -33.99
N LEU A 657 22.29 0.22 -33.84
CA LEU A 657 21.28 0.01 -34.87
C LEU A 657 21.51 0.90 -36.09
N MET A 658 21.86 2.17 -35.88
CA MET A 658 22.16 3.13 -36.94
C MET A 658 23.44 2.76 -37.70
N TYR A 659 24.51 2.39 -36.99
CA TYR A 659 25.77 1.99 -37.59
C TYR A 659 25.66 0.61 -38.25
N GLY A 660 24.95 -0.35 -37.64
CA GLY A 660 24.62 -1.62 -38.28
C GLY A 660 23.83 -1.43 -39.57
N TYR A 661 22.90 -0.47 -39.60
CA TYR A 661 22.18 -0.09 -40.81
C TYR A 661 23.07 0.59 -41.86
N LEU A 662 23.96 1.51 -41.45
CA LEU A 662 24.92 2.19 -42.34
C LEU A 662 25.90 1.20 -42.96
N VAL A 663 26.54 0.34 -42.16
CA VAL A 663 27.47 -0.70 -42.64
C VAL A 663 26.75 -1.68 -43.56
N MET A 664 25.52 -2.10 -43.21
CA MET A 664 24.75 -3.02 -44.06
C MET A 664 24.33 -2.42 -45.41
N ASN A 665 24.19 -1.10 -45.52
CA ASN A 665 23.68 -0.45 -46.73
C ASN A 665 24.72 0.31 -47.55
N LEU A 666 25.91 0.60 -47.01
CA LEU A 666 26.94 1.35 -47.75
C LEU A 666 27.72 0.46 -48.73
N GLU A 667 28.05 -0.79 -48.40
CA GLU A 667 28.75 -1.71 -49.33
C GLU A 667 28.33 -3.19 -49.17
N PRO A 668 27.37 -3.70 -49.97
CA PRO A 668 26.80 -5.04 -49.83
C PRO A 668 27.79 -6.21 -49.89
N GLN A 669 28.98 -6.00 -50.46
CA GLN A 669 29.95 -7.05 -50.76
C GLN A 669 30.83 -7.41 -49.55
N LEU A 670 30.98 -6.50 -48.58
CA LEU A 670 31.78 -6.68 -47.36
C LEU A 670 30.95 -7.17 -46.15
N ASN A 671 29.63 -7.22 -46.30
CA ASN A 671 28.67 -7.49 -45.22
C ASN A 671 28.76 -8.86 -44.55
N LYS A 672 29.25 -9.90 -45.25
CA LYS A 672 29.26 -11.28 -44.71
C LYS A 672 30.38 -11.52 -43.69
N VAL A 673 31.45 -10.72 -43.73
CA VAL A 673 32.65 -10.90 -42.88
C VAL A 673 32.75 -9.79 -41.82
N ALA A 674 32.44 -8.54 -42.19
CA ALA A 674 32.58 -7.40 -41.28
C ALA A 674 31.48 -7.33 -40.22
N ALA A 675 30.23 -7.66 -40.57
CA ALA A 675 29.11 -7.56 -39.62
C ALA A 675 29.28 -8.47 -38.39
N PRO A 676 29.68 -9.75 -38.50
CA PRO A 676 29.95 -10.60 -37.33
C PRO A 676 31.11 -10.09 -36.47
N ILE A 677 32.19 -9.59 -37.10
CA ILE A 677 33.41 -9.11 -36.42
C ILE A 677 33.13 -7.86 -35.57
N VAL A 678 32.23 -6.98 -36.02
CA VAL A 678 31.83 -5.76 -35.31
C VAL A 678 30.69 -6.01 -34.33
N MET A 679 29.73 -6.88 -34.67
CA MET A 679 28.53 -7.11 -33.86
C MET A 679 28.75 -8.05 -32.67
N ALA A 680 29.56 -9.10 -32.78
CA ALA A 680 29.80 -10.03 -31.67
C ALA A 680 30.44 -9.38 -30.42
N PRO A 681 31.50 -8.54 -30.53
CA PRO A 681 32.09 -7.82 -29.41
C PRO A 681 31.14 -6.78 -28.82
N LEU A 682 30.32 -6.16 -29.66
CA LEU A 682 29.34 -5.16 -29.27
C LEU A 682 28.19 -5.78 -28.46
N VAL A 683 27.74 -6.98 -28.84
CA VAL A 683 26.81 -7.79 -28.04
C VAL A 683 27.42 -8.15 -26.69
N VAL A 684 28.69 -8.57 -26.64
CA VAL A 684 29.41 -8.85 -25.38
C VAL A 684 29.48 -7.60 -24.49
N ILE A 685 29.79 -6.43 -25.07
CA ILE A 685 29.79 -5.14 -24.38
C ILE A 685 28.39 -4.80 -23.81
N LEU A 686 27.32 -4.96 -24.59
CA LEU A 686 25.95 -4.71 -24.15
C LEU A 686 25.51 -5.69 -23.05
N VAL A 687 25.91 -6.96 -23.13
CA VAL A 687 25.66 -7.97 -22.09
C VAL A 687 26.38 -7.61 -20.79
N LEU A 688 27.63 -7.16 -20.85
CA LEU A 688 28.39 -6.71 -19.68
C LEU A 688 27.77 -5.47 -19.03
N LEU A 689 27.27 -4.52 -19.83
CA LEU A 689 26.57 -3.34 -19.35
C LEU A 689 25.20 -3.68 -18.73
N TYR A 690 24.44 -4.58 -19.35
CA TYR A 690 23.14 -5.05 -18.86
C TYR A 690 23.28 -5.83 -17.54
N TRP A 691 24.24 -6.75 -17.47
CA TRP A 691 24.52 -7.54 -16.27
C TRP A 691 24.97 -6.66 -15.09
N GLY A 692 25.66 -5.56 -15.38
CA GLY A 692 26.06 -4.54 -14.41
C GLY A 692 24.93 -3.67 -13.82
N ARG A 693 23.72 -3.64 -14.43
CA ARG A 693 22.64 -2.70 -14.09
C ARG A 693 21.96 -2.98 -12.73
N ARG A 694 22.01 -4.20 -12.21
CA ARG A 694 21.38 -4.63 -10.93
C ARG A 694 22.40 -4.72 -9.78
N ALA A 695 23.08 -3.63 -9.44
CA ALA A 695 24.33 -3.70 -8.66
C ALA A 695 24.21 -3.52 -7.14
N ASP A 696 24.41 -4.62 -6.41
CA ASP A 696 24.85 -4.66 -4.99
C ASP A 696 26.24 -5.31 -4.78
N ASP A 697 26.88 -5.87 -5.82
CA ASP A 697 28.14 -6.65 -5.72
C ASP A 697 29.30 -6.04 -6.56
N ALA A 698 30.54 -6.13 -6.05
CA ALA A 698 31.77 -5.57 -6.62
C ALA A 698 32.18 -6.18 -7.96
N ARG A 699 31.94 -7.50 -8.17
CA ARG A 699 32.29 -8.18 -9.43
C ARG A 699 31.49 -7.65 -10.62
N ARG A 700 30.20 -7.39 -10.40
CA ARG A 700 29.28 -6.85 -11.43
C ARG A 700 29.60 -5.41 -11.80
N ARG A 701 30.12 -4.61 -10.85
CA ARG A 701 30.60 -3.24 -11.12
C ARG A 701 31.84 -3.22 -12.01
N ILE A 702 32.77 -4.16 -11.82
CA ILE A 702 33.97 -4.30 -12.65
C ILE A 702 33.59 -4.73 -14.08
N ALA A 703 32.64 -5.66 -14.22
CA ALA A 703 32.11 -6.06 -15.53
C ALA A 703 31.45 -4.89 -16.28
N ALA A 704 30.68 -4.06 -15.59
CA ALA A 704 30.09 -2.85 -16.18
C ALA A 704 31.16 -1.85 -16.66
N LEU A 705 32.22 -1.65 -15.86
CA LEU A 705 33.36 -0.79 -16.23
C LEU A 705 34.09 -1.31 -17.46
N ALA A 706 34.31 -2.63 -17.54
CA ALA A 706 34.91 -3.27 -18.70
C ALA A 706 34.06 -3.09 -19.96
N GLY A 707 32.72 -3.24 -19.85
CA GLY A 707 31.79 -2.99 -20.94
C GLY A 707 31.85 -1.55 -21.45
N VAL A 708 31.84 -0.56 -20.55
CA VAL A 708 31.98 0.86 -20.94
C VAL A 708 33.33 1.11 -21.63
N ALA A 709 34.43 0.61 -21.07
CA ALA A 709 35.77 0.80 -21.62
C ALA A 709 35.93 0.17 -23.01
N GLY A 710 35.38 -1.04 -23.21
CA GLY A 710 35.34 -1.70 -24.51
C GLY A 710 34.52 -0.92 -25.54
N LEU A 711 33.36 -0.37 -25.15
CA LEU A 711 32.56 0.50 -26.02
C LEU A 711 33.35 1.75 -26.43
N ILE A 712 34.08 2.36 -25.49
CA ILE A 712 34.90 3.54 -25.76
C ILE A 712 36.03 3.21 -26.71
N GLY A 713 36.77 2.12 -26.47
CA GLY A 713 37.84 1.66 -27.36
C GLY A 713 37.33 1.44 -28.77
N MET A 714 36.17 0.78 -28.89
CA MET A 714 35.50 0.59 -30.16
C MET A 714 35.13 1.94 -30.77
N LEU A 715 34.47 2.86 -30.06
CA LEU A 715 34.16 4.20 -30.57
C LEU A 715 35.40 4.96 -31.09
N THR A 716 36.48 4.96 -30.31
CA THR A 716 37.79 5.52 -30.67
C THR A 716 38.38 4.93 -31.95
N GLY A 717 38.20 3.63 -32.15
CA GLY A 717 38.72 2.94 -33.32
C GLY A 717 38.15 3.41 -34.66
N ALA A 718 36.89 3.88 -34.76
CA ALA A 718 36.47 4.52 -36.02
C ALA A 718 36.66 6.00 -36.03
N PHE A 719 36.83 6.66 -34.88
CA PHE A 719 37.25 8.06 -34.92
C PHE A 719 38.59 8.19 -35.67
N ILE A 720 39.51 7.23 -35.49
CA ILE A 720 40.80 7.17 -36.21
C ILE A 720 40.62 6.94 -37.72
N THR A 721 39.56 6.24 -38.13
CA THR A 721 39.38 5.83 -39.52
C THR A 721 38.47 6.76 -40.32
N GLU A 722 37.61 7.55 -39.67
CA GLU A 722 36.53 8.33 -40.33
C GLU A 722 36.56 9.85 -40.04
N GLY A 723 37.39 10.35 -39.12
CA GLY A 723 37.77 11.77 -39.07
C GLY A 723 36.76 12.78 -38.46
N GLU A 724 35.67 12.36 -37.82
CA GLU A 724 34.68 13.26 -37.20
C GLU A 724 34.87 13.43 -35.67
N TRP A 725 35.08 14.66 -35.20
CA TRP A 725 35.47 14.97 -33.82
C TRP A 725 34.32 15.20 -32.81
N THR A 726 33.07 15.35 -33.27
CA THR A 726 31.96 15.85 -32.44
C THR A 726 31.35 14.81 -31.48
N PHE A 727 31.51 13.51 -31.75
CA PHE A 727 30.92 12.42 -30.93
C PHE A 727 31.90 11.78 -29.93
N ALA A 728 33.20 12.07 -29.99
CA ALA A 728 34.23 11.49 -29.12
C ALA A 728 34.29 12.10 -27.71
N LEU A 729 33.70 13.29 -27.51
CA LEU A 729 33.75 14.00 -26.22
C LEU A 729 32.92 13.32 -25.13
N ILE A 730 31.76 12.75 -25.50
CA ILE A 730 30.77 12.19 -24.56
C ILE A 730 31.28 10.92 -23.85
N PRO A 731 31.92 9.95 -24.54
CA PRO A 731 32.44 8.74 -23.89
C PRO A 731 33.72 8.99 -23.07
N LEU A 732 34.59 9.91 -23.49
CA LEU A 732 35.78 10.34 -22.73
C LEU A 732 35.40 11.05 -21.42
N LEU A 733 34.37 11.91 -21.46
CA LEU A 733 33.78 12.52 -20.27
C LEU A 733 33.13 11.47 -19.34
N ALA A 734 32.54 10.41 -19.90
CA ALA A 734 31.96 9.31 -19.13
C ALA A 734 33.01 8.46 -18.38
N LEU A 735 34.22 8.31 -18.92
CA LEU A 735 35.34 7.60 -18.25
C LEU A 735 35.86 8.37 -17.03
N GLY A 736 35.95 9.71 -17.12
CA GLY A 736 36.35 10.57 -16.00
C GLY A 736 35.36 10.59 -14.83
N LEU A 737 34.11 10.16 -15.04
CA LEU A 737 33.04 10.13 -14.05
C LEU A 737 32.97 8.82 -13.24
N PHE A 738 33.75 7.79 -13.59
CA PHE A 738 33.77 6.51 -12.89
C PHE A 738 34.95 6.38 -11.93
N ARG A 739 34.67 6.11 -10.65
CA ARG A 739 35.69 5.59 -9.71
C ARG A 739 35.52 4.08 -9.50
N PRO A 740 36.61 3.31 -9.38
CA PRO A 740 36.54 1.90 -8.99
C PRO A 740 35.91 1.76 -7.59
N PRO A 741 35.23 0.64 -7.29
CA PRO A 741 34.65 0.41 -5.96
C PRO A 741 35.74 0.48 -4.88
N ALA A 742 35.42 1.05 -3.72
CA ALA A 742 36.37 1.33 -2.64
C ALA A 742 37.15 0.09 -2.15
N ASN A 743 36.63 -1.11 -2.43
CA ASN A 743 37.10 -2.39 -1.90
C ASN A 743 37.83 -3.24 -2.94
N ALA A 744 37.99 -2.77 -4.19
CA ALA A 744 38.74 -3.48 -5.23
C ALA A 744 40.17 -2.92 -5.34
N PRO A 745 41.21 -3.77 -5.47
CA PRO A 745 42.58 -3.30 -5.67
C PRO A 745 42.64 -2.50 -6.98
N ARG A 746 42.84 -1.18 -6.86
CA ARG A 746 42.76 -0.19 -7.95
C ARG A 746 43.55 -0.59 -9.20
N VAL A 747 44.65 -1.31 -9.01
CA VAL A 747 45.53 -1.84 -10.06
C VAL A 747 44.83 -2.87 -10.96
N ARG A 748 44.05 -3.81 -10.39
CA ARG A 748 43.34 -4.83 -11.20
C ARG A 748 42.18 -4.23 -11.99
N ALA A 749 41.46 -3.27 -11.41
CA ALA A 749 40.38 -2.57 -12.11
C ALA A 749 40.91 -1.70 -13.27
N ALA A 750 42.04 -1.01 -13.05
CA ALA A 750 42.72 -0.24 -14.10
C ALA A 750 43.24 -1.13 -15.24
N LEU A 751 43.80 -2.30 -14.91
CA LEU A 751 44.27 -3.27 -15.91
C LEU A 751 43.12 -3.80 -16.78
N ILE A 752 41.99 -4.19 -16.17
CA ILE A 752 40.82 -4.72 -16.90
C ILE A 752 40.22 -3.63 -17.83
N VAL A 753 40.13 -2.39 -17.35
CA VAL A 753 39.66 -1.24 -18.14
C VAL A 753 40.62 -0.96 -19.31
N GLY A 754 41.93 -0.95 -19.06
CA GLY A 754 42.94 -0.72 -20.09
C GLY A 754 42.93 -1.79 -21.17
N VAL A 755 42.85 -3.07 -20.79
CA VAL A 755 42.77 -4.20 -21.73
C VAL A 755 41.49 -4.13 -22.55
N ALA A 756 40.33 -3.86 -21.93
CA ALA A 756 39.07 -3.74 -22.66
C ALA A 756 39.09 -2.60 -23.68
N LEU A 757 39.67 -1.45 -23.32
CA LEU A 757 39.79 -0.29 -24.19
C LEU A 757 40.72 -0.56 -25.39
N LEU A 758 41.89 -1.16 -25.15
CA LEU A 758 42.82 -1.55 -26.22
C LEU A 758 42.25 -2.63 -27.13
N SER A 759 41.53 -3.60 -26.59
CA SER A 759 40.86 -4.65 -27.38
C SER A 759 39.76 -4.07 -28.27
N GLY A 760 38.93 -3.16 -27.75
CA GLY A 760 37.90 -2.47 -28.55
C GLY A 760 38.50 -1.64 -29.68
N LEU A 761 39.62 -0.95 -29.41
CA LEU A 761 40.36 -0.14 -30.38
C LEU A 761 40.98 -1.01 -31.48
N GLY A 762 41.75 -2.02 -31.09
CA GLY A 762 42.46 -2.91 -32.02
C GLY A 762 41.52 -3.69 -32.92
N LEU A 763 40.37 -4.14 -32.40
CA LEU A 763 39.40 -4.87 -33.19
C LEU A 763 38.75 -4.01 -34.27
N ARG A 764 38.50 -2.72 -34.00
CA ARG A 764 37.91 -1.83 -34.99
C ARG A 764 38.90 -1.36 -36.04
N LEU A 765 40.16 -1.15 -35.64
CA LEU A 765 41.25 -0.93 -36.60
C LEU A 765 41.44 -2.14 -37.51
N PHE A 766 41.40 -3.36 -36.94
CA PHE A 766 41.45 -4.60 -37.72
C PHE A 766 40.28 -4.72 -38.69
N ALA A 767 39.05 -4.44 -38.23
CA ALA A 767 37.87 -4.44 -39.10
C ALA A 767 38.01 -3.42 -40.23
N HIS A 768 38.53 -2.22 -39.97
CA HIS A 768 38.75 -1.20 -41.01
C HIS A 768 39.83 -1.61 -42.02
N VAL A 769 40.94 -2.19 -41.58
CA VAL A 769 42.00 -2.69 -42.48
C VAL A 769 41.48 -3.83 -43.36
N VAL A 770 40.65 -4.73 -42.83
CA VAL A 770 39.98 -5.80 -43.58
C VAL A 770 38.86 -5.27 -44.50
N LEU A 771 38.31 -4.08 -44.21
CA LEU A 771 37.26 -3.45 -45.01
C LEU A 771 37.83 -2.59 -46.17
N VAL A 772 39.01 -1.99 -45.98
CA VAL A 772 39.65 -1.07 -46.94
C VAL A 772 40.73 -1.75 -47.81
N GLY A 773 41.33 -2.84 -47.34
CA GLY A 773 42.21 -3.71 -48.14
C GLY A 773 41.43 -4.83 -48.79
#